data_AF-A0A916FXD5-F1
#
_entry.id   AF-A0A916FXD5-F1
#
_cell.length_a   1.000
_cell.length_b   1.000
_cell.length_c   1.000
_cell.angle_alpha   90.00
_cell.angle_beta   90.00
_cell.angle_gamma   90.00
#
_symmetry.space_group_name_H-M   'P 1'
#
loop_
_entity.id
_entity.type
_entity.pdbx_description
1 polymer ?
#
loop_
_entity_poly.entity_id
_entity_poly.type
_entity_poly.pdbx_seq_one_letter_code
_entity_poly.pdbx_strand_id
1 'polypeptide(L)'
;MSGISGANLTRYRTTIHATKLAFVVYPAPTIWTAQVSGAQAAGTRAITVDNVVQTRAPAKHFHVLFGSTAGAHDLGEARFISYASGTLNVSGHNTPLADNVYITVLDDVKLDAIHVAIDDNDVVSEDGNEAYSGSLNAQYIPLARCGCDAFAYRDAVSGLATVEFKSDSVAIANGATITDHLWTWRGGTVIAGSTTSAGTLVSPNRVTWDTVGDYLCSYMCTDSNGKTHTRYFVVYIRDRLIGTLPYTSLEVSPIECDTDGGIWKTTLKVFTSASQSAFPLNARCAIVAEDWYGGEKVSIGHMPLRENIVLIGRIRKCTTKKKWSSSYVEIEIESVSGVMAKLWQIAGGLESIASPAGWHQLSGLTFNLAAHHVLTRHSTVSQATDCYLNLPSYTSEYIDLTDTNLLDQLKQIAYPWVRGRVGCSADGTLYLEADPQLLPVASRSTDYTFATDFADFRDEIDLGEELPEKQVDQVDFAGEDANADPVFALAPATPWTMADRTEPIDNIRVADQTEANELAGVWEGKLNNQLTDVTLPLRADYRPLDIFPALPIQVSIAANQNARGIAWTNQRCWIKRVRREYRPGGILLTDIVVEKDAVPSVGVTGEYSVEPPAVPPPTPPPTIGDPGGVTPPPSVPPQPRPGGRGKTGYFPTLKGIIRWNAGLTSPTATAINNGLSTTNLKRVHGFIADPFGHNGTQFTSAWIMTEGGLCYGTNIHSSETWTVKLTEADACTLLGKTVTLLYNFTPDVKADGYIHVLAAEYVGGNIYYKIYWLWSANRGGTWQCDNTKWVGFAPDGVLGILGSLNMTASYHEAGVFYLHGRGTWTANQTYPTRAEWDAAISYPIVLRSTSLPTFEPGARQSVAYGPHFLVWPYCNSGGVPYGTDDHVYGYGQEYDITTHAIDKWDGLFSPAWSPGASGKTPTAYVGDATMSGNPAHTIAIPAIHMFNENRMVALCSIGGYTAPGRDLWTTKDGGATAWTLYPALALAGRSAVKVVSVFMVPGDDDTFWVFGHAESGGAAFCGYTTDFGITWHDVSNPSGSSNIFDAALPGLSNADCDVATGFPDYYET
;
A
#
# COMPACT_ATOMS: atom_id res chain seq x y z
N MET A 1 21.99 0.54 22.30
CA MET A 1 21.00 0.71 23.38
C MET A 1 21.63 0.23 24.67
N SER A 2 20.88 0.07 25.77
CA SER A 2 21.28 -0.79 26.88
C SER A 2 20.49 -2.08 26.83
N GLY A 3 21.16 -3.24 26.89
CA GLY A 3 20.47 -4.53 27.02
C GLY A 3 19.63 -4.61 28.31
N ILE A 4 18.65 -5.51 28.35
CA ILE A 4 17.80 -5.71 29.51
C ILE A 4 18.65 -6.21 30.69
N SER A 5 18.83 -5.36 31.71
CA SER A 5 19.66 -5.67 32.87
C SER A 5 19.04 -6.79 33.73
N GLY A 6 19.85 -7.50 34.52
CA GLY A 6 19.37 -8.53 35.46
C GLY A 6 18.34 -8.01 36.48
N ALA A 7 18.42 -6.72 36.86
CA ALA A 7 17.42 -6.08 37.68
C ALA A 7 16.09 -5.87 36.94
N ASN A 8 16.13 -5.49 35.66
CA ASN A 8 14.95 -5.33 34.82
C ASN A 8 14.31 -6.69 34.46
N LEU A 9 15.12 -7.72 34.20
CA LEU A 9 14.65 -9.12 34.15
C LEU A 9 13.92 -9.53 35.42
N THR A 10 14.47 -9.19 36.60
CA THR A 10 13.83 -9.51 37.89
C THR A 10 12.50 -8.76 38.07
N ARG A 11 12.39 -7.52 37.61
CA ARG A 11 11.14 -6.74 37.57
C ARG A 11 10.11 -7.34 36.64
N TYR A 12 10.50 -7.72 35.42
CA TYR A 12 9.63 -8.47 34.50
C TYR A 12 9.20 -9.83 35.06
N ARG A 13 9.96 -10.41 36.00
CA ARG A 13 9.69 -11.67 36.70
C ARG A 13 8.78 -11.52 37.94
N THR A 14 8.13 -10.37 38.08
CA THR A 14 7.03 -10.15 39.03
C THR A 14 5.73 -10.84 38.56
N THR A 15 4.85 -11.14 39.52
CA THR A 15 3.47 -11.63 39.26
C THR A 15 2.45 -10.51 39.09
N ILE A 16 2.76 -9.29 39.54
CA ILE A 16 1.89 -8.12 39.44
C ILE A 16 2.54 -7.12 38.49
N HIS A 17 1.84 -6.85 37.39
CA HIS A 17 2.17 -5.81 36.41
C HIS A 17 0.97 -4.88 36.26
N ALA A 18 1.23 -3.59 36.08
CA ALA A 18 0.23 -2.63 35.62
C ALA A 18 0.91 -1.57 34.75
N THR A 19 0.20 -1.17 33.70
CA THR A 19 0.58 -0.10 32.76
C THR A 19 -0.62 0.82 32.61
N LYS A 20 -0.41 2.12 32.76
CA LYS A 20 -1.40 3.15 32.47
C LYS A 20 -0.95 3.95 31.26
N LEU A 21 -1.65 3.78 30.14
CA LEU A 21 -1.38 4.57 28.93
C LEU A 21 -2.02 5.97 29.00
N ALA A 22 -1.37 6.91 28.34
CA ALA A 22 -1.92 8.20 27.96
C ALA A 22 -1.50 8.53 26.53
N PHE A 23 -2.34 9.27 25.80
CA PHE A 23 -2.05 9.72 24.44
C PHE A 23 -1.77 11.22 24.43
N VAL A 24 -0.56 11.60 24.00
CA VAL A 24 -0.19 13.00 23.78
C VAL A 24 -0.11 13.29 22.28
N VAL A 25 -0.53 14.49 21.93
CA VAL A 25 -0.51 15.05 20.57
C VAL A 25 0.15 16.41 20.66
N TYR A 26 0.90 16.78 19.64
CA TYR A 26 1.48 18.10 19.49
C TYR A 26 0.64 18.92 18.50
N PRO A 27 -0.37 19.69 18.97
CA PRO A 27 -1.05 20.68 18.15
C PRO A 27 -0.09 21.85 17.93
N ALA A 28 0.73 21.76 16.88
CA ALA A 28 1.81 22.69 16.59
C ALA A 28 1.30 24.14 16.58
N PRO A 29 1.74 25.00 17.52
CA PRO A 29 1.19 26.34 17.67
C PRO A 29 1.60 27.24 16.51
N THR A 30 0.67 28.08 16.07
CA THR A 30 0.94 29.18 15.14
C THR A 30 1.98 30.14 15.74
N ILE A 31 3.05 30.40 14.98
CA ILE A 31 4.12 31.36 15.38
C ILE A 31 4.21 32.57 14.45
N TRP A 32 3.58 32.50 13.28
CA TRP A 32 3.57 33.55 12.27
C TRP A 32 2.27 33.45 11.48
N THR A 33 1.60 34.57 11.25
CA THR A 33 0.45 34.69 10.34
C THR A 33 0.60 35.92 9.47
N ALA A 34 0.07 35.87 8.25
CA ALA A 34 -0.06 37.01 7.37
C ALA A 34 -1.25 36.82 6.42
N GLN A 35 -1.48 37.79 5.55
CA GLN A 35 -2.35 37.63 4.39
C GLN A 35 -1.56 37.81 3.09
N VAL A 36 -2.00 37.12 2.04
CA VAL A 36 -1.48 37.23 0.67
C VAL A 36 -1.84 38.62 0.13
N SER A 37 -0.82 39.39 -0.27
CA SER A 37 -1.00 40.75 -0.80
C SER A 37 -0.93 40.74 -2.32
N GLY A 38 -2.08 40.92 -2.97
CA GLY A 38 -2.25 40.68 -4.41
C GLY A 38 -2.31 39.20 -4.78
N ALA A 39 -3.14 38.84 -5.75
CA ALA A 39 -3.33 37.45 -6.15
C ALA A 39 -2.05 36.84 -6.78
N GLN A 40 -1.72 35.61 -6.37
CA GLN A 40 -0.55 34.85 -6.79
C GLN A 40 -0.95 33.62 -7.63
N ALA A 41 -0.10 33.23 -8.58
CA ALA A 41 -0.34 32.04 -9.38
C ALA A 41 -0.07 30.76 -8.56
N ALA A 42 -0.54 29.61 -9.05
CA ALA A 42 -0.06 28.32 -8.53
C ALA A 42 1.45 28.20 -8.79
N GLY A 43 2.19 27.67 -7.82
CA GLY A 43 3.65 27.52 -7.87
C GLY A 43 4.46 28.78 -7.54
N THR A 44 3.82 29.92 -7.22
CA THR A 44 4.52 31.16 -6.85
C THR A 44 5.22 31.04 -5.49
N ARG A 45 6.54 30.83 -5.53
CA ARG A 45 7.36 30.62 -4.32
C ARG A 45 7.62 31.89 -3.49
N ALA A 46 7.72 33.05 -4.13
CA ALA A 46 7.95 34.34 -3.49
C ALA A 46 6.63 35.10 -3.37
N ILE A 47 5.92 34.89 -2.26
CA ILE A 47 4.60 35.46 -1.98
C ILE A 47 4.78 36.83 -1.31
N THR A 48 4.23 37.89 -1.90
CA THR A 48 4.12 39.19 -1.21
C THR A 48 3.04 39.11 -0.14
N VAL A 49 3.34 39.61 1.06
CA VAL A 49 2.47 39.47 2.24
C VAL A 49 2.27 40.79 2.98
N ASP A 50 1.07 40.95 3.53
CA ASP A 50 0.70 42.04 4.43
C ASP A 50 0.09 41.50 5.73
N ASN A 51 -0.30 42.41 6.63
CA ASN A 51 -0.91 42.08 7.94
C ASN A 51 -0.10 41.06 8.78
N VAL A 52 1.24 41.08 8.62
CA VAL A 52 2.16 40.10 9.24
C VAL A 52 2.17 40.25 10.76
N VAL A 53 1.78 39.19 11.46
CA VAL A 53 1.89 39.03 12.91
C VAL A 53 2.84 37.88 13.20
N GLN A 54 3.99 38.19 13.79
CA GLN A 54 5.07 37.25 14.10
C GLN A 54 5.30 37.18 15.61
N THR A 55 4.98 36.05 16.24
CA THR A 55 5.30 35.80 17.66
C THR A 55 6.70 35.22 17.82
N ARG A 56 7.21 34.50 16.82
CA ARG A 56 8.61 34.04 16.73
C ARG A 56 9.02 33.88 15.27
N ALA A 57 10.31 34.00 14.98
CA ALA A 57 10.84 33.59 13.67
C ALA A 57 10.57 32.09 13.43
N PRO A 58 10.00 31.70 12.27
CA PRO A 58 10.02 30.32 11.79
C PRO A 58 11.42 29.93 11.30
N ALA A 59 11.73 28.64 11.26
CA ALA A 59 12.94 28.11 10.64
C ALA A 59 12.64 27.51 9.26
N LYS A 60 13.67 27.31 8.42
CA LYS A 60 13.56 26.56 7.17
C LYS A 60 12.91 25.20 7.46
N HIS A 61 12.04 24.77 6.56
CA HIS A 61 11.26 23.52 6.61
C HIS A 61 10.05 23.46 7.58
N PHE A 62 9.65 24.59 8.18
CA PHE A 62 8.42 24.65 8.98
C PHE A 62 7.14 24.57 8.12
N HIS A 63 6.06 24.05 8.69
CA HIS A 63 4.79 23.82 7.98
C HIS A 63 4.00 25.12 7.75
N VAL A 64 3.59 25.38 6.51
CA VAL A 64 2.77 26.53 6.09
C VAL A 64 1.40 26.05 5.63
N LEU A 65 0.33 26.66 6.14
CA LEU A 65 -1.05 26.46 5.71
C LEU A 65 -1.55 27.68 4.93
N PHE A 66 -2.33 27.44 3.88
CA PHE A 66 -3.09 28.45 3.15
C PHE A 66 -4.59 28.21 3.32
N GLY A 67 -5.35 29.23 3.70
CA GLY A 67 -6.77 29.05 3.97
C GLY A 67 -7.65 30.28 3.82
N SER A 68 -8.96 30.03 3.73
CA SER A 68 -10.00 31.08 3.72
C SER A 68 -10.17 31.75 5.09
N THR A 69 -9.69 31.15 6.16
CA THR A 69 -9.59 31.72 7.52
C THR A 69 -8.23 31.44 8.15
N ALA A 70 -7.77 32.29 9.07
CA ALA A 70 -6.53 32.06 9.83
C ALA A 70 -6.52 30.67 10.50
N GLY A 71 -5.42 29.92 10.34
CA GLY A 71 -5.28 28.55 10.84
C GLY A 71 -5.90 27.44 9.97
N ALA A 72 -6.61 27.77 8.88
CA ALA A 72 -7.12 26.78 7.94
C ALA A 72 -6.09 26.42 6.84
N HIS A 73 -6.30 25.26 6.23
CA HIS A 73 -5.48 24.68 5.14
C HIS A 73 -6.32 24.30 3.91
N ASP A 74 -7.53 24.86 3.80
CA ASP A 74 -8.52 24.55 2.77
C ASP A 74 -8.13 24.99 1.35
N LEU A 75 -7.12 25.85 1.23
CA LEU A 75 -6.51 26.24 -0.04
C LEU A 75 -5.17 25.51 -0.30
N GLY A 76 -4.73 24.67 0.63
CA GLY A 76 -3.53 23.85 0.52
C GLY A 76 -2.45 24.17 1.55
N GLU A 77 -1.27 23.61 1.32
CA GLU A 77 -0.12 23.69 2.23
C GLU A 77 1.17 23.91 1.45
N ALA A 78 2.20 24.40 2.13
CA ALA A 78 3.58 24.45 1.65
C ALA A 78 4.56 24.36 2.82
N ARG A 79 5.85 24.52 2.50
CA ARG A 79 6.96 24.50 3.44
C ARG A 79 7.67 25.85 3.47
N PHE A 80 7.98 26.35 4.66
CA PHE A 80 8.64 27.64 4.88
C PHE A 80 10.11 27.56 4.47
N ILE A 81 10.57 28.54 3.67
CA ILE A 81 11.98 28.67 3.28
C ILE A 81 12.62 29.85 4.03
N SER A 82 12.05 31.05 3.86
CA SER A 82 12.50 32.28 4.54
C SER A 82 11.43 33.37 4.50
N TYR A 83 11.61 34.44 5.28
CA TYR A 83 10.77 35.64 5.23
C TYR A 83 11.67 36.88 5.34
N ALA A 84 11.52 37.83 4.41
CA ALA A 84 12.26 39.08 4.40
C ALA A 84 11.48 40.20 3.69
N SER A 85 11.50 41.41 4.25
CA SER A 85 11.03 42.65 3.60
C SER A 85 9.61 42.62 3.01
N GLY A 86 8.68 41.86 3.59
CA GLY A 86 7.32 41.70 3.07
C GLY A 86 7.14 40.60 2.02
N THR A 87 8.19 39.82 1.74
CA THR A 87 8.14 38.61 0.91
C THR A 87 8.34 37.37 1.77
N LEU A 88 7.38 36.45 1.72
CA LEU A 88 7.48 35.10 2.26
C LEU A 88 7.94 34.15 1.12
N ASN A 89 9.02 33.42 1.36
CA ASN A 89 9.49 32.38 0.46
C ASN A 89 9.02 31.00 0.95
N VAL A 90 8.30 30.27 0.10
CA VAL A 90 7.77 28.92 0.34
C VAL A 90 8.24 27.94 -0.73
N SER A 91 8.09 26.64 -0.46
CA SER A 91 8.10 25.61 -1.51
C SER A 91 6.95 25.82 -2.51
N GLY A 92 6.93 25.06 -3.61
CA GLY A 92 5.79 25.07 -4.53
C GLY A 92 4.46 24.72 -3.84
N HIS A 93 3.38 25.33 -4.32
CA HIS A 93 2.00 25.10 -3.88
C HIS A 93 1.08 24.97 -5.11
N ASN A 94 0.09 24.07 -5.07
CA ASN A 94 -0.67 23.70 -6.28
C ASN A 94 -1.89 24.58 -6.57
N THR A 95 -2.32 25.41 -5.61
CA THR A 95 -3.52 26.26 -5.70
C THR A 95 -3.14 27.72 -5.95
N PRO A 96 -3.75 28.45 -6.91
CA PRO A 96 -3.61 29.89 -7.00
C PRO A 96 -4.15 30.57 -5.74
N LEU A 97 -3.42 31.55 -5.20
CA LEU A 97 -3.78 32.22 -3.94
C LEU A 97 -4.42 33.57 -4.27
N ALA A 98 -5.66 33.79 -3.82
CA ALA A 98 -6.32 35.08 -3.97
C ALA A 98 -5.74 36.14 -3.01
N ASP A 99 -5.99 37.41 -3.34
CA ASP A 99 -5.73 38.54 -2.44
C ASP A 99 -6.48 38.36 -1.11
N ASN A 100 -5.83 38.72 0.01
CA ASN A 100 -6.29 38.53 1.40
C ASN A 100 -6.38 37.07 1.90
N VAL A 101 -5.93 36.05 1.15
CA VAL A 101 -5.85 34.65 1.65
C VAL A 101 -4.96 34.57 2.89
N TYR A 102 -5.41 33.85 3.92
CA TYR A 102 -4.63 33.69 5.15
C TYR A 102 -3.48 32.71 4.97
N ILE A 103 -2.32 33.10 5.49
CA ILE A 103 -1.12 32.27 5.58
C ILE A 103 -0.82 32.03 7.06
N THR A 104 -0.59 30.78 7.44
CA THR A 104 -0.29 30.39 8.83
C THR A 104 0.96 29.51 8.86
N VAL A 105 1.99 29.88 9.63
CA VAL A 105 3.15 29.00 9.86
C VAL A 105 3.08 28.40 11.27
N LEU A 106 3.15 27.07 11.34
CA LEU A 106 3.11 26.30 12.57
C LEU A 106 4.53 26.00 13.08
N ASP A 107 4.68 25.83 14.38
CA ASP A 107 5.93 25.38 15.02
C ASP A 107 6.12 23.85 14.92
N ASP A 108 6.10 23.30 13.70
CA ASP A 108 6.56 21.93 13.40
C ASP A 108 7.25 21.87 12.02
N VAL A 109 8.28 21.02 11.93
CA VAL A 109 8.82 20.53 10.67
C VAL A 109 7.94 19.37 10.19
N LYS A 110 7.12 19.61 9.16
CA LYS A 110 6.34 18.57 8.49
C LYS A 110 7.28 17.58 7.80
N LEU A 111 6.95 16.29 7.86
CA LEU A 111 7.58 15.26 7.02
C LEU A 111 7.11 15.45 5.57
N ASP A 112 8.05 15.75 4.68
CA ASP A 112 7.76 16.32 3.37
C ASP A 112 8.86 15.97 2.35
N ALA A 113 8.51 15.96 1.07
CA ALA A 113 9.43 15.71 -0.03
C ALA A 113 10.08 17.02 -0.53
N ILE A 114 11.31 16.93 -1.03
CA ILE A 114 12.07 18.05 -1.60
C ILE A 114 12.46 17.67 -3.03
N HIS A 115 11.67 18.13 -3.99
CA HIS A 115 11.92 17.86 -5.39
C HIS A 115 12.96 18.82 -5.96
N VAL A 116 13.79 18.30 -6.86
CA VAL A 116 14.66 19.09 -7.72
C VAL A 116 13.79 19.86 -8.72
N ALA A 117 14.12 21.12 -8.97
CA ALA A 117 13.55 21.89 -10.07
C ALA A 117 14.62 22.22 -11.11
N ILE A 118 14.15 22.45 -12.35
CA ILE A 118 14.95 22.96 -13.46
C ILE A 118 14.22 24.23 -13.92
N ASP A 119 14.94 25.33 -14.09
CA ASP A 119 14.36 26.60 -14.56
C ASP A 119 14.42 26.72 -16.10
N ASP A 120 13.91 27.83 -16.64
CA ASP A 120 13.92 28.12 -18.08
C ASP A 120 15.34 28.29 -18.68
N ASN A 121 16.39 28.21 -17.86
CA ASN A 121 17.81 28.31 -18.24
C ASN A 121 18.57 26.97 -18.05
N ASP A 122 17.84 25.86 -17.86
CA ASP A 122 18.36 24.53 -17.50
C ASP A 122 19.12 24.47 -16.16
N VAL A 123 18.93 25.44 -15.26
CA VAL A 123 19.62 25.49 -13.95
C VAL A 123 18.93 24.58 -12.94
N VAL A 124 19.57 23.43 -12.69
CA VAL A 124 19.14 22.44 -11.70
C VAL A 124 19.33 22.98 -10.27
N SER A 125 18.23 23.07 -9.51
CA SER A 125 18.19 23.64 -8.16
C SER A 125 17.37 22.80 -7.18
N GLU A 126 17.90 22.58 -5.98
CA GLU A 126 17.18 21.92 -4.88
C GLU A 126 16.14 22.87 -4.28
N ASP A 127 15.00 22.30 -3.88
CA ASP A 127 13.82 23.06 -3.46
C ASP A 127 13.43 24.17 -4.46
N GLY A 128 13.88 24.05 -5.72
CA GLY A 128 13.90 25.10 -6.76
C GLY A 128 14.32 26.50 -6.30
N ASN A 129 15.27 26.61 -5.38
CA ASN A 129 15.86 27.89 -4.96
C ASN A 129 17.31 27.77 -4.43
N GLU A 130 17.72 26.59 -3.97
CA GLU A 130 19.11 26.29 -3.62
C GLU A 130 19.82 25.88 -4.92
N ALA A 131 20.54 26.82 -5.55
CA ALA A 131 21.38 26.52 -6.70
C ALA A 131 22.56 25.64 -6.29
N TYR A 132 22.96 24.71 -7.15
CA TYR A 132 24.06 23.79 -6.82
C TYR A 132 25.38 24.54 -6.53
N SER A 133 26.15 24.04 -5.56
CA SER A 133 27.57 24.41 -5.42
C SER A 133 28.41 23.21 -5.00
N GLY A 134 29.62 23.11 -5.55
CA GLY A 134 30.53 21.96 -5.34
C GLY A 134 30.79 21.60 -3.88
N SER A 135 30.70 22.57 -2.96
CA SER A 135 30.90 22.33 -1.53
C SER A 135 29.77 21.54 -0.85
N LEU A 136 28.63 21.32 -1.50
CA LEU A 136 27.46 20.66 -0.89
C LEU A 136 27.53 19.14 -1.03
N ASN A 137 28.04 18.65 -2.17
CA ASN A 137 28.26 17.22 -2.42
C ASN A 137 29.75 16.80 -2.36
N ALA A 138 30.66 17.69 -1.95
CA ALA A 138 32.05 17.35 -1.57
C ALA A 138 32.32 17.47 -0.05
N GLN A 139 31.44 18.16 0.69
CA GLN A 139 31.50 18.27 2.16
C GLN A 139 30.08 18.11 2.71
N TYR A 140 29.71 16.87 3.01
CA TYR A 140 28.37 16.52 3.47
C TYR A 140 28.08 17.14 4.83
N ILE A 141 26.83 17.55 5.04
CA ILE A 141 26.36 17.97 6.36
C ILE A 141 26.42 16.80 7.35
N PRO A 142 26.64 17.04 8.65
CA PRO A 142 26.52 15.99 9.66
C PRO A 142 25.06 15.54 9.83
N LEU A 143 24.82 14.43 10.53
CA LEU A 143 23.50 14.09 11.06
C LEU A 143 23.42 14.44 12.54
N ALA A 144 22.53 15.37 12.91
CA ALA A 144 22.19 15.64 14.29
C ALA A 144 21.31 14.51 14.86
N ARG A 145 21.78 13.84 15.91
CA ARG A 145 21.04 12.79 16.62
C ARG A 145 21.02 13.06 18.12
N CYS A 146 19.84 12.99 18.74
CA CYS A 146 19.64 13.28 20.16
C CYS A 146 18.54 12.44 20.87
N GLY A 147 18.16 11.31 20.29
CA GLY A 147 17.11 10.43 20.78
C GLY A 147 15.71 10.85 20.34
N CYS A 148 14.67 10.09 20.70
CA CYS A 148 13.29 10.40 20.33
C CYS A 148 12.71 11.65 21.04
N ASP A 149 11.51 12.07 20.64
CA ASP A 149 10.69 13.04 21.40
C ASP A 149 10.63 12.62 22.89
N ALA A 150 10.43 13.56 23.81
CA ALA A 150 10.51 13.29 25.25
C ALA A 150 9.19 13.56 25.98
N PHE A 151 8.85 12.72 26.96
CA PHE A 151 7.72 12.98 27.87
C PHE A 151 8.19 12.95 29.32
N ALA A 152 7.75 13.92 30.14
CA ALA A 152 7.94 13.87 31.59
C ALA A 152 6.73 14.41 32.38
N TYR A 153 6.54 13.82 33.56
CA TYR A 153 5.66 14.36 34.58
C TYR A 153 6.39 15.43 35.40
N ARG A 154 5.69 16.52 35.73
CA ARG A 154 6.10 17.41 36.81
C ARG A 154 6.00 16.66 38.14
N ASP A 155 7.05 16.73 38.94
CA ASP A 155 7.02 16.25 40.31
C ASP A 155 6.07 17.11 41.15
N ALA A 156 5.29 16.46 42.00
CA ALA A 156 4.19 17.08 42.73
C ALA A 156 4.64 17.95 43.93
N VAL A 157 5.92 17.86 44.34
CA VAL A 157 6.47 18.63 45.47
C VAL A 157 7.26 19.85 44.98
N SER A 158 8.10 19.65 43.96
CA SER A 158 8.94 20.72 43.37
C SER A 158 8.25 21.50 42.24
N GLY A 159 7.23 20.94 41.60
CA GLY A 159 6.58 21.52 40.43
C GLY A 159 7.42 21.45 39.15
N LEU A 160 8.54 20.71 39.16
CA LEU A 160 9.46 20.60 38.03
C LEU A 160 9.37 19.23 37.34
N ALA A 161 9.38 19.23 36.01
CA ALA A 161 9.62 18.04 35.20
C ALA A 161 11.06 18.07 34.69
N THR A 162 11.86 17.05 35.02
CA THR A 162 13.24 16.92 34.51
C THR A 162 13.26 15.97 33.32
N VAL A 163 13.92 16.35 32.24
CA VAL A 163 14.25 15.48 31.09
C VAL A 163 15.75 15.53 30.85
N GLU A 164 16.31 14.40 30.45
CA GLU A 164 17.75 14.22 30.23
C GLU A 164 18.04 13.91 28.75
N PHE A 165 19.12 14.47 28.22
CA PHE A 165 19.46 14.45 26.80
C PHE A 165 20.94 14.18 26.56
N LYS A 166 21.26 13.50 25.46
CA LYS A 166 22.61 13.32 24.94
C LYS A 166 22.59 13.49 23.43
N SER A 167 23.74 13.80 22.84
CA SER A 167 23.98 13.65 21.41
C SER A 167 24.60 12.28 21.12
N ASP A 168 24.35 11.77 19.92
CA ASP A 168 25.15 10.72 19.28
C ASP A 168 25.38 11.02 17.78
N SER A 169 25.38 12.31 17.43
CA SER A 169 25.58 12.83 16.08
C SER A 169 26.84 12.29 15.41
N VAL A 170 26.79 12.15 14.09
CA VAL A 170 27.93 11.73 13.25
C VAL A 170 28.19 12.74 12.14
N ALA A 171 29.47 12.98 11.86
CA ALA A 171 29.87 13.65 10.63
C ALA A 171 29.82 12.63 9.47
N ILE A 172 29.33 13.07 8.30
CA ILE A 172 29.15 12.21 7.13
C ILE A 172 30.27 12.41 6.09
N ALA A 173 30.94 13.57 6.10
CA ALA A 173 32.16 13.77 5.33
C ALA A 173 33.30 12.87 5.84
N ASN A 174 34.01 12.21 4.92
CA ASN A 174 35.09 11.28 5.27
C ASN A 174 36.21 11.99 6.05
N GLY A 175 36.65 11.40 7.16
CA GLY A 175 37.66 11.97 8.07
C GLY A 175 37.20 13.16 8.92
N ALA A 176 35.95 13.61 8.79
CA ALA A 176 35.40 14.71 9.59
C ALA A 176 34.93 14.24 10.98
N THR A 177 34.82 15.18 11.92
CA THR A 177 34.33 14.95 13.28
C THR A 177 33.33 16.04 13.68
N ILE A 178 32.47 15.77 14.67
CA ILE A 178 31.60 16.82 15.25
C ILE A 178 32.45 17.70 16.17
N THR A 179 32.43 19.02 15.94
CA THR A 179 33.19 20.01 16.73
C THR A 179 32.32 20.77 17.73
N ASP A 180 31.09 21.11 17.33
CA ASP A 180 30.21 21.99 18.10
C ASP A 180 28.80 21.43 18.22
N HIS A 181 28.14 21.80 19.32
CA HIS A 181 26.78 21.42 19.68
C HIS A 181 26.02 22.69 20.07
N LEU A 182 24.75 22.82 19.68
CA LEU A 182 23.86 23.89 20.12
C LEU A 182 22.46 23.35 20.37
N TRP A 183 21.98 23.49 21.61
CA TRP A 183 20.64 23.08 22.02
C TRP A 183 19.75 24.29 22.34
N THR A 184 18.52 24.29 21.82
CA THR A 184 17.50 25.30 22.08
C THR A 184 16.34 24.68 22.85
N TRP A 185 16.28 24.92 24.16
CA TRP A 185 15.26 24.40 25.07
C TRP A 185 14.07 25.37 25.17
N ARG A 186 13.02 25.17 24.39
CA ARG A 186 11.82 26.02 24.48
C ARG A 186 11.16 25.83 25.86
N GLY A 187 11.16 26.88 26.68
CA GLY A 187 10.58 26.85 28.04
C GLY A 187 11.36 26.01 29.07
N GLY A 188 12.53 25.46 28.69
CA GLY A 188 13.34 24.59 29.56
C GLY A 188 14.57 25.31 30.10
N THR A 189 14.92 25.06 31.37
CA THR A 189 16.13 25.58 32.03
C THR A 189 17.13 24.45 32.22
N VAL A 190 18.39 24.64 31.79
CA VAL A 190 19.47 23.65 32.01
C VAL A 190 19.91 23.69 33.48
N ILE A 191 19.86 22.54 34.15
CA ILE A 191 20.29 22.39 35.55
C ILE A 191 21.59 21.59 35.70
N ALA A 192 22.00 20.83 34.67
CA ALA A 192 23.33 20.23 34.56
C ALA A 192 23.70 19.98 33.09
N GLY A 193 24.99 19.96 32.77
CA GLY A 193 25.48 19.97 31.39
C GLY A 193 25.55 21.39 30.81
N SER A 194 25.47 21.51 29.49
CA SER A 194 25.50 22.82 28.80
C SER A 194 24.71 22.78 27.47
N THR A 195 24.08 23.90 27.13
CA THR A 195 23.52 24.15 25.79
C THR A 195 24.54 24.07 24.66
N THR A 196 25.85 24.10 24.97
CA THR A 196 26.96 23.98 24.02
C THR A 196 27.68 22.62 24.05
N SER A 197 27.16 21.64 24.79
CA SER A 197 27.82 20.33 24.95
C SER A 197 26.96 19.17 24.44
N ALA A 198 27.61 18.11 23.97
CA ALA A 198 26.93 16.87 23.55
C ALA A 198 26.00 16.30 24.63
N GLY A 199 26.44 16.29 25.90
CA GLY A 199 25.94 15.35 26.89
C GLY A 199 26.35 13.91 26.53
N THR A 200 26.43 13.02 27.53
CA THR A 200 26.74 11.59 27.33
C THR A 200 25.74 10.72 28.07
N LEU A 201 25.75 9.40 27.86
CA LEU A 201 24.86 8.48 28.60
C LEU A 201 25.14 8.47 30.13
N VAL A 202 26.37 8.78 30.55
CA VAL A 202 26.76 8.86 31.98
C VAL A 202 26.69 10.28 32.55
N SER A 203 26.71 11.30 31.69
CA SER A 203 26.64 12.72 32.03
C SER A 203 25.74 13.46 31.03
N PRO A 204 24.42 13.23 31.03
CA PRO A 204 23.51 13.88 30.10
C PRO A 204 23.32 15.37 30.42
N ASN A 205 22.88 16.14 29.43
CA ASN A 205 22.31 17.47 29.64
C ASN A 205 20.96 17.29 30.35
N ARG A 206 20.82 17.87 31.55
CA ARG A 206 19.61 17.76 32.40
C ARG A 206 18.86 19.08 32.38
N VAL A 207 17.60 19.05 31.96
CA VAL A 207 16.80 20.24 31.67
C VAL A 207 15.46 20.13 32.40
N THR A 208 15.03 21.22 33.05
CA THR A 208 13.78 21.29 33.81
C THR A 208 12.77 22.24 33.18
N TRP A 209 11.51 21.81 33.15
CA TRP A 209 10.34 22.64 32.85
C TRP A 209 9.48 22.79 34.11
N ASP A 210 9.06 24.02 34.41
CA ASP A 210 8.22 24.36 35.56
C ASP A 210 6.72 24.41 35.23
N THR A 211 6.37 24.29 33.94
CA THR A 211 5.05 24.57 33.37
C THR A 211 4.57 23.39 32.52
N VAL A 212 3.27 23.12 32.54
CA VAL A 212 2.62 22.12 31.66
C VAL A 212 2.49 22.69 30.25
N GLY A 213 2.89 21.91 29.25
CA GLY A 213 2.83 22.32 27.85
C GLY A 213 3.58 21.37 26.93
N ASP A 214 3.61 21.75 25.64
CA ASP A 214 4.33 21.03 24.59
C ASP A 214 5.34 21.96 23.93
N TYR A 215 6.59 21.52 23.89
CA TYR A 215 7.72 22.37 23.60
C TYR A 215 8.56 21.80 22.46
N LEU A 216 8.41 22.32 21.24
CA LEU A 216 9.38 22.05 20.18
C LEU A 216 10.73 22.63 20.60
N CYS A 217 11.70 21.75 20.75
CA CYS A 217 13.10 22.05 21.00
C CYS A 217 13.90 21.68 19.74
N SER A 218 15.09 22.27 19.61
CA SER A 218 16.00 21.95 18.50
C SER A 218 17.39 21.64 18.99
N TYR A 219 18.07 20.78 18.24
CA TYR A 219 19.47 20.44 18.43
C TYR A 219 20.21 20.57 17.10
N MET A 220 21.28 21.37 17.10
CA MET A 220 22.18 21.56 15.97
C MET A 220 23.57 21.00 16.30
N CYS A 221 24.21 20.34 15.34
CA CYS A 221 25.63 20.01 15.39
C CYS A 221 26.39 20.60 14.22
N THR A 222 27.66 20.95 14.46
CA THR A 222 28.62 21.41 13.45
C THR A 222 29.72 20.37 13.29
N ASP A 223 30.14 20.10 12.06
CA ASP A 223 31.30 19.25 11.78
C ASP A 223 32.60 20.07 11.60
N SER A 224 33.74 19.39 11.52
CA SER A 224 35.06 19.98 11.31
C SER A 224 35.25 20.66 9.94
N ASN A 225 34.28 20.56 9.02
CA ASN A 225 34.22 21.34 7.78
C ASN A 225 33.38 22.63 7.94
N GLY A 226 32.81 22.89 9.11
CA GLY A 226 31.89 24.00 9.36
C GLY A 226 30.48 23.78 8.81
N LYS A 227 30.13 22.56 8.41
CA LYS A 227 28.78 22.21 7.96
C LYS A 227 27.88 21.94 9.16
N THR A 228 26.62 22.36 9.08
CA THR A 228 25.65 22.23 10.17
C THR A 228 24.43 21.42 9.74
N HIS A 229 23.82 20.75 10.70
CA HIS A 229 22.51 20.12 10.58
C HIS A 229 21.72 20.35 11.87
N THR A 230 20.40 20.56 11.75
CA THR A 230 19.50 20.81 12.88
C THR A 230 18.33 19.84 12.84
N ARG A 231 18.08 19.18 13.97
CA ARG A 231 16.96 18.27 14.17
C ARG A 231 16.03 18.79 15.27
N TYR A 232 14.72 18.62 15.06
CA TYR A 232 13.64 19.17 15.89
C TYR A 232 12.81 18.05 16.52
N PHE A 233 12.53 18.20 17.82
CA PHE A 233 11.82 17.22 18.65
C PHE A 233 10.90 17.91 19.65
N VAL A 234 9.84 17.23 20.07
CA VAL A 234 8.87 17.73 21.04
C VAL A 234 9.21 17.24 22.44
N VAL A 235 9.08 18.11 23.43
CA VAL A 235 9.07 17.76 24.85
C VAL A 235 7.66 17.97 25.40
N TYR A 236 6.99 16.88 25.76
CA TYR A 236 5.65 16.83 26.34
C TYR A 236 5.74 16.87 27.87
N ILE A 237 5.32 17.97 28.50
CA ILE A 237 5.34 18.13 29.96
C ILE A 237 3.91 18.10 30.50
N ARG A 238 3.62 17.25 31.49
CA ARG A 238 2.29 17.09 32.09
C ARG A 238 2.31 17.05 33.60
N ASP A 239 1.23 17.48 34.23
CA ASP A 239 1.00 17.24 35.65
C ASP A 239 0.46 15.82 35.88
N ARG A 240 0.90 15.18 36.98
CA ARG A 240 0.42 13.86 37.42
C ARG A 240 -0.96 13.89 38.09
N LEU A 241 -1.51 15.09 38.35
CA LEU A 241 -2.81 15.27 39.01
C LEU A 241 -3.96 14.70 38.15
N ILE A 242 -5.05 14.32 38.81
CA ILE A 242 -6.21 13.73 38.12
C ILE A 242 -6.88 14.81 37.27
N GLY A 243 -6.95 14.56 35.95
CA GLY A 243 -7.56 15.47 34.97
C GLY A 243 -6.57 16.28 34.11
N THR A 244 -5.27 16.33 34.45
CA THR A 244 -4.26 17.08 33.66
C THR A 244 -3.56 16.24 32.59
N LEU A 245 -3.80 14.93 32.56
CA LEU A 245 -3.36 14.06 31.46
C LEU A 245 -4.38 14.10 30.32
N PRO A 246 -3.99 14.52 29.10
CA PRO A 246 -4.85 14.36 27.93
C PRO A 246 -5.10 12.87 27.67
N TYR A 247 -6.31 12.55 27.22
CA TYR A 247 -6.67 11.29 26.57
C TYR A 247 -6.15 10.03 27.29
N THR A 248 -6.69 9.78 28.49
CA THR A 248 -6.44 8.56 29.29
C THR A 248 -7.58 7.54 29.24
N SER A 249 -8.78 7.93 28.76
CA SER A 249 -9.85 6.99 28.44
C SER A 249 -9.68 6.52 26.98
N LEU A 250 -8.88 5.47 26.82
CA LEU A 250 -8.46 4.91 25.54
C LEU A 250 -8.87 3.43 25.39
N GLU A 251 -9.43 3.06 24.24
CA GLU A 251 -9.18 1.72 23.69
C GLU A 251 -7.98 1.82 22.74
N VAL A 252 -7.10 0.82 22.77
CA VAL A 252 -5.85 0.78 21.99
C VAL A 252 -5.82 -0.55 21.24
N SER A 253 -5.94 -0.49 19.91
CA SER A 253 -5.66 -1.66 19.06
C SER A 253 -4.19 -2.06 19.19
N PRO A 254 -3.81 -3.33 18.94
CA PRO A 254 -2.42 -3.77 19.03
C PRO A 254 -1.45 -2.79 18.32
N ILE A 255 -0.37 -2.45 19.02
CA ILE A 255 0.70 -1.60 18.50
C ILE A 255 1.71 -2.55 17.86
N GLU A 256 1.81 -2.56 16.54
CA GLU A 256 2.54 -3.60 15.81
C GLU A 256 3.43 -3.06 14.68
N CYS A 257 4.48 -3.81 14.39
CA CYS A 257 5.44 -3.60 13.30
C CYS A 257 6.02 -4.95 12.87
N ASP A 258 6.53 -5.02 11.65
CA ASP A 258 7.21 -6.16 11.03
C ASP A 258 8.47 -5.69 10.25
N THR A 259 9.39 -6.62 9.96
CA THR A 259 10.67 -6.33 9.27
C THR A 259 10.53 -5.81 7.86
N ASP A 260 9.46 -6.21 7.16
CA ASP A 260 9.39 -6.15 5.70
C ASP A 260 8.70 -4.84 5.27
N GLY A 261 7.66 -4.45 6.00
CA GLY A 261 7.11 -3.11 6.01
C GLY A 261 8.06 -2.11 6.67
N GLY A 262 8.54 -2.40 7.88
CA GLY A 262 9.34 -1.49 8.70
C GLY A 262 8.53 -0.34 9.32
N ILE A 263 7.22 -0.51 9.49
CA ILE A 263 6.25 0.52 9.87
C ILE A 263 5.54 0.12 11.16
N TRP A 264 5.68 0.92 12.21
CA TRP A 264 4.82 0.80 13.39
C TRP A 264 3.48 1.46 13.13
N LYS A 265 2.40 0.76 13.45
CA LYS A 265 1.00 1.21 13.26
C LYS A 265 0.14 0.84 14.47
N THR A 266 -0.90 1.63 14.72
CA THR A 266 -1.97 1.33 15.68
C THR A 266 -3.21 2.18 15.42
N THR A 267 -4.32 1.84 16.07
CA THR A 267 -5.56 2.63 16.09
C THR A 267 -5.99 2.86 17.53
N LEU A 268 -6.24 4.12 17.89
CA LEU A 268 -6.78 4.52 19.19
C LEU A 268 -8.26 4.87 19.07
N LYS A 269 -9.03 4.67 20.14
CA LYS A 269 -10.35 5.29 20.32
C LYS A 269 -10.32 6.14 21.58
N VAL A 270 -10.52 7.44 21.41
CA VAL A 270 -10.54 8.43 22.50
C VAL A 270 -11.99 8.71 22.88
N PHE A 271 -12.38 8.41 24.12
CA PHE A 271 -13.77 8.55 24.59
C PHE A 271 -14.07 9.88 25.30
N THR A 272 -13.04 10.65 25.65
CA THR A 272 -13.20 11.99 26.25
C THR A 272 -13.56 13.04 25.20
N SER A 273 -14.26 14.10 25.61
CA SER A 273 -14.52 15.28 24.77
C SER A 273 -13.23 15.90 24.25
N ALA A 274 -13.05 15.91 22.93
CA ALA A 274 -11.97 16.58 22.23
C ALA A 274 -12.56 17.53 21.16
N SER A 275 -11.91 18.66 20.91
CA SER A 275 -12.29 19.54 19.80
C SER A 275 -11.80 18.98 18.47
N GLN A 276 -12.42 19.37 17.36
CA GLN A 276 -11.95 19.03 16.01
C GLN A 276 -10.50 19.48 15.77
N SER A 277 -10.07 20.57 16.41
CA SER A 277 -8.71 21.11 16.38
C SER A 277 -7.70 20.34 17.25
N ALA A 278 -8.14 19.43 18.13
CA ALA A 278 -7.24 18.73 19.05
C ALA A 278 -6.46 17.57 18.40
N PHE A 279 -6.92 17.11 17.23
CA PHE A 279 -6.31 16.02 16.47
C PHE A 279 -6.04 16.43 15.00
N PRO A 280 -5.14 17.39 14.73
CA PRO A 280 -4.81 17.76 13.36
C PRO A 280 -4.19 16.57 12.61
N LEU A 281 -4.54 16.41 11.34
CA LEU A 281 -3.88 15.43 10.48
C LEU A 281 -2.39 15.77 10.33
N ASN A 282 -1.55 14.73 10.23
CA ASN A 282 -0.10 14.79 10.28
C ASN A 282 0.52 15.35 11.58
N ALA A 283 -0.24 15.71 12.62
CA ALA A 283 0.35 16.16 13.90
C ALA A 283 1.23 15.06 14.52
N ARG A 284 2.38 15.45 15.11
CA ARG A 284 3.19 14.52 15.91
C ARG A 284 2.40 14.08 17.14
N CYS A 285 2.61 12.84 17.56
CA CYS A 285 1.94 12.27 18.71
C CYS A 285 2.76 11.12 19.32
N ALA A 286 2.49 10.82 20.59
CA ALA A 286 3.10 9.71 21.28
C ALA A 286 2.10 8.99 22.19
N ILE A 287 2.24 7.67 22.28
CA ILE A 287 1.64 6.85 23.32
C ILE A 287 2.70 6.69 24.40
N VAL A 288 2.36 7.08 25.63
CA VAL A 288 3.26 7.06 26.79
C VAL A 288 2.65 6.27 27.92
N ALA A 289 3.50 5.69 28.77
CA ALA A 289 3.10 4.83 29.88
C ALA A 289 3.55 5.38 31.24
N GLU A 290 2.78 5.06 32.27
CA GLU A 290 3.29 4.88 33.63
C GLU A 290 3.19 3.39 33.98
N ASP A 291 4.26 2.80 34.50
CA ASP A 291 4.35 1.35 34.69
C ASP A 291 4.74 0.96 36.11
N TRP A 292 4.26 -0.21 36.52
CA TRP A 292 4.45 -0.79 37.83
C TRP A 292 4.82 -2.27 37.73
N TYR A 293 5.96 -2.63 38.30
CA TYR A 293 6.48 -3.99 38.37
C TYR A 293 6.59 -4.42 39.83
N GLY A 294 5.72 -5.33 40.27
CA GLY A 294 5.66 -5.78 41.67
C GLY A 294 5.24 -4.68 42.65
N GLY A 295 4.59 -3.63 42.15
CA GLY A 295 4.28 -2.40 42.88
C GLY A 295 5.39 -1.33 42.80
N GLU A 296 6.61 -1.65 42.37
CA GLU A 296 7.64 -0.64 42.10
C GLU A 296 7.25 0.15 40.83
N LYS A 297 7.10 1.47 40.96
CA LYS A 297 6.82 2.34 39.81
C LYS A 297 8.11 2.66 39.06
N VAL A 298 8.32 2.03 37.93
CA VAL A 298 9.51 2.17 37.08
C VAL A 298 9.15 1.81 35.64
N SER A 299 9.57 2.63 34.68
CA SER A 299 9.42 2.29 33.27
C SER A 299 10.68 1.62 32.74
N ILE A 300 10.50 0.71 31.78
CA ILE A 300 11.59 -0.04 31.15
C ILE A 300 11.32 -0.06 29.64
N GLY A 301 12.24 0.50 28.85
CA GLY A 301 12.03 0.70 27.41
C GLY A 301 13.30 0.69 26.58
N HIS A 302 13.13 0.78 25.26
CA HIS A 302 14.17 0.59 24.26
C HIS A 302 15.29 1.66 24.33
N MET A 303 14.90 2.93 24.39
CA MET A 303 15.83 4.05 24.49
C MET A 303 15.99 4.51 25.95
N PRO A 304 17.23 4.54 26.50
CA PRO A 304 17.49 5.11 27.81
C PRO A 304 17.09 6.59 27.92
N LEU A 305 16.65 7.01 29.10
CA LEU A 305 16.10 8.35 29.39
C LEU A 305 14.75 8.63 28.68
N ARG A 306 14.17 7.62 28.03
CA ARG A 306 12.91 7.64 27.24
C ARG A 306 12.08 6.38 27.48
N GLU A 307 12.36 5.68 28.57
CA GLU A 307 11.84 4.34 28.86
C GLU A 307 10.32 4.29 28.99
N ASN A 308 9.66 5.44 29.16
CA ASN A 308 8.21 5.65 29.31
C ASN A 308 7.45 5.83 27.99
N ILE A 309 8.12 5.77 26.85
CA ILE A 309 7.49 5.90 25.53
C ILE A 309 7.15 4.51 24.98
N VAL A 310 5.97 4.37 24.38
CA VAL A 310 5.44 3.12 23.83
C VAL A 310 5.37 3.15 22.31
N LEU A 311 4.99 4.31 21.75
CA LEU A 311 5.01 4.61 20.33
C LEU A 311 5.19 6.12 20.12
N ILE A 312 5.98 6.53 19.12
CA ILE A 312 5.95 7.88 18.51
C ILE A 312 5.55 7.74 17.04
N GLY A 313 4.70 8.67 16.59
CA GLY A 313 4.23 8.67 15.21
C GLY A 313 3.52 9.98 14.84
N ARG A 314 2.81 9.96 13.71
CA ARG A 314 1.91 11.04 13.30
C ARG A 314 0.49 10.54 13.11
N ILE A 315 -0.48 11.39 13.46
CA ILE A 315 -1.90 11.14 13.19
C ILE A 315 -2.10 11.07 11.67
N ARG A 316 -2.55 9.93 11.16
CA ARG A 316 -2.79 9.71 9.72
C ARG A 316 -4.23 10.00 9.32
N LYS A 317 -5.17 9.67 10.20
CA LYS A 317 -6.60 9.74 10.00
C LYS A 317 -7.27 9.95 11.35
N CYS A 318 -8.35 10.71 11.36
CA CYS A 318 -9.14 11.04 12.52
C CYS A 318 -10.62 10.91 12.13
N THR A 319 -11.41 10.15 12.87
CA THR A 319 -12.81 9.86 12.51
C THR A 319 -13.68 9.82 13.75
N THR A 320 -14.55 10.81 13.91
CA THR A 320 -15.54 10.86 15.00
C THR A 320 -16.66 9.87 14.73
N LYS A 321 -16.91 8.96 15.67
CA LYS A 321 -17.99 7.96 15.62
C LYS A 321 -18.92 8.12 16.82
N LYS A 322 -20.23 7.98 16.60
CA LYS A 322 -21.26 8.04 17.65
C LYS A 322 -22.10 6.76 17.63
N LYS A 323 -21.98 5.96 18.68
CA LYS A 323 -22.93 4.90 19.06
C LYS A 323 -24.05 5.51 19.90
N TRP A 324 -25.11 4.74 20.18
CA TRP A 324 -26.22 5.21 21.00
C TRP A 324 -25.80 5.54 22.44
N SER A 325 -24.87 4.77 23.01
CA SER A 325 -24.39 4.88 24.39
C SER A 325 -23.05 5.61 24.55
N SER A 326 -22.29 5.81 23.48
CA SER A 326 -20.97 6.45 23.54
C SER A 326 -20.57 7.15 22.24
N SER A 327 -19.83 8.25 22.36
CA SER A 327 -19.11 8.90 21.26
C SER A 327 -17.62 8.76 21.46
N TYR A 328 -16.87 8.52 20.39
CA TYR A 328 -15.42 8.45 20.43
C TYR A 328 -14.79 9.01 19.15
N VAL A 329 -13.53 9.43 19.25
CA VAL A 329 -12.69 9.76 18.10
C VAL A 329 -11.76 8.58 17.84
N GLU A 330 -11.87 7.99 16.65
CA GLU A 330 -10.98 6.92 16.17
C GLU A 330 -9.80 7.55 15.43
N ILE A 331 -8.58 7.18 15.81
CA ILE A 331 -7.33 7.82 15.37
C ILE A 331 -6.35 6.75 14.91
N GLU A 332 -5.94 6.79 13.65
CA GLU A 332 -4.88 5.93 13.12
C GLU A 332 -3.53 6.65 13.25
N ILE A 333 -2.52 5.93 13.76
CA ILE A 333 -1.16 6.44 14.00
C ILE A 333 -0.18 5.55 13.27
N GLU A 334 0.79 6.17 12.59
CA GLU A 334 1.93 5.49 11.96
C GLU A 334 3.25 6.14 12.36
N SER A 335 4.32 5.34 12.40
CA SER A 335 5.70 5.82 12.52
C SER A 335 6.13 6.69 11.34
N VAL A 336 7.31 7.31 11.46
CA VAL A 336 7.94 8.11 10.40
C VAL A 336 8.03 7.34 9.08
N SER A 337 8.38 6.06 9.12
CA SER A 337 8.41 5.18 7.93
C SER A 337 7.05 5.03 7.24
N GLY A 338 5.92 4.94 7.98
CA GLY A 338 4.58 4.87 7.39
C GLY A 338 4.15 6.17 6.70
N VAL A 339 4.68 7.30 7.17
CA VAL A 339 4.57 8.59 6.46
C VAL A 339 5.46 8.62 5.21
N MET A 340 6.70 8.12 5.30
CA MET A 340 7.63 8.05 4.15
C MET A 340 7.12 7.16 3.02
N ALA A 341 6.42 6.07 3.35
CA ALA A 341 5.72 5.20 2.38
C ALA A 341 4.63 5.94 1.56
N LYS A 342 4.28 7.18 1.95
CA LYS A 342 3.25 8.02 1.33
C LYS A 342 3.80 9.36 0.81
N LEU A 343 5.12 9.57 0.91
CA LEU A 343 5.81 10.71 0.31
C LEU A 343 6.39 10.29 -1.04
N TRP A 344 5.75 10.69 -2.15
CA TRP A 344 6.27 10.43 -3.49
C TRP A 344 7.63 11.09 -3.72
N GLN A 345 8.49 10.43 -4.48
CA GLN A 345 9.80 10.91 -4.90
C GLN A 345 10.05 10.59 -6.37
N ILE A 346 10.62 11.58 -7.05
CA ILE A 346 10.94 11.49 -8.47
C ILE A 346 12.15 10.57 -8.66
N ALA A 347 12.18 9.80 -9.75
CA ALA A 347 13.36 9.04 -10.15
C ALA A 347 14.61 9.92 -10.27
N GLY A 348 15.77 9.37 -9.94
CA GLY A 348 17.05 10.07 -10.04
C GLY A 348 18.23 9.11 -9.94
N GLY A 349 19.28 9.36 -10.74
CA GLY A 349 20.56 8.69 -10.59
C GLY A 349 21.46 9.44 -9.62
N LEU A 350 22.32 8.70 -8.90
CA LEU A 350 23.44 9.23 -8.12
C LEU A 350 24.75 8.65 -8.68
N GLU A 351 25.71 9.49 -9.05
CA GLU A 351 27.01 9.08 -9.61
C GLU A 351 28.21 9.52 -8.76
N SER A 352 29.28 8.71 -8.75
CA SER A 352 30.49 8.93 -7.97
C SER A 352 31.53 9.74 -8.76
N ILE A 353 31.71 11.01 -8.41
CA ILE A 353 32.62 11.92 -9.11
C ILE A 353 33.50 12.66 -8.10
N ALA A 354 34.82 12.67 -8.32
CA ALA A 354 35.79 13.27 -7.41
C ALA A 354 35.55 14.77 -7.12
N SER A 355 35.10 15.52 -8.13
CA SER A 355 34.77 16.95 -8.05
C SER A 355 33.33 17.23 -8.51
N PRO A 356 32.31 16.99 -7.68
CA PRO A 356 30.91 17.11 -8.07
C PRO A 356 30.48 18.50 -8.57
N ALA A 357 29.86 18.54 -9.75
CA ALA A 357 29.37 19.72 -10.46
C ALA A 357 27.82 19.82 -10.54
N GLY A 358 27.07 18.82 -10.06
CA GLY A 358 25.61 18.85 -9.97
C GLY A 358 25.07 17.99 -8.83
N TRP A 359 23.78 18.13 -8.51
CA TRP A 359 23.14 17.46 -7.36
C TRP A 359 23.19 15.92 -7.41
N HIS A 360 23.12 15.33 -8.60
CA HIS A 360 23.26 13.88 -8.82
C HIS A 360 24.70 13.36 -8.62
N GLN A 361 25.69 14.24 -8.43
CA GLN A 361 27.11 13.87 -8.37
C GLN A 361 27.59 13.92 -6.92
N LEU A 362 28.27 12.89 -6.43
CA LEU A 362 28.78 12.80 -5.06
C LEU A 362 30.23 12.31 -5.04
N SER A 363 31.06 12.89 -4.17
CA SER A 363 32.46 12.49 -4.02
C SER A 363 32.58 11.28 -3.08
N GLY A 364 32.87 10.10 -3.65
CA GLY A 364 32.96 8.83 -2.91
C GLY A 364 31.59 8.27 -2.52
N LEU A 365 30.71 8.06 -3.51
CA LEU A 365 29.37 7.53 -3.32
C LEU A 365 29.39 6.16 -2.61
N THR A 366 28.74 6.09 -1.45
CA THR A 366 28.47 4.86 -0.69
C THR A 366 26.98 4.76 -0.39
N PHE A 367 26.47 3.59 -0.03
CA PHE A 367 25.04 3.37 0.21
C PHE A 367 24.51 4.16 1.42
N ASN A 368 25.30 4.31 2.49
CA ASN A 368 24.98 5.24 3.59
C ASN A 368 24.92 6.70 3.10
N LEU A 369 25.84 7.11 2.22
CA LEU A 369 25.88 8.46 1.69
C LEU A 369 24.71 8.76 0.71
N ALA A 370 24.31 7.79 -0.10
CA ALA A 370 23.13 7.87 -0.95
C ALA A 370 21.86 8.06 -0.09
N ALA A 371 21.68 7.22 0.93
CA ALA A 371 20.58 7.35 1.87
C ALA A 371 20.61 8.68 2.64
N HIS A 372 21.80 9.15 3.05
CA HIS A 372 21.99 10.46 3.67
C HIS A 372 21.53 11.60 2.75
N HIS A 373 21.92 11.57 1.48
CA HIS A 373 21.50 12.55 0.48
C HIS A 373 19.97 12.55 0.34
N VAL A 374 19.34 11.39 0.13
CA VAL A 374 17.87 11.25 0.06
C VAL A 374 17.15 11.75 1.34
N LEU A 375 17.72 11.50 2.53
CA LEU A 375 17.15 11.89 3.83
C LEU A 375 17.39 13.36 4.24
N THR A 376 18.26 14.09 3.55
CA THR A 376 18.61 15.49 3.87
C THR A 376 18.34 16.48 2.73
N ARG A 377 18.39 16.01 1.49
CA ARG A 377 18.26 16.79 0.26
C ARG A 377 16.96 16.55 -0.48
N HIS A 378 16.48 15.31 -0.52
CA HIS A 378 15.18 14.98 -1.12
C HIS A 378 14.04 14.89 -0.10
N SER A 379 14.30 15.12 1.19
CA SER A 379 13.24 15.13 2.21
C SER A 379 13.61 15.91 3.47
N THR A 380 12.60 16.23 4.29
CA THR A 380 12.77 16.83 5.63
C THR A 380 12.96 15.79 6.75
N VAL A 381 13.04 14.49 6.42
CA VAL A 381 12.97 13.39 7.41
C VAL A 381 14.03 13.51 8.50
N SER A 382 15.29 13.71 8.12
CA SER A 382 16.41 13.87 9.08
C SER A 382 16.29 15.07 10.01
N GLN A 383 15.50 16.08 9.65
CA GLN A 383 15.25 17.25 10.50
C GLN A 383 14.11 17.02 11.49
N ALA A 384 13.23 16.05 11.22
CA ALA A 384 12.09 15.70 12.07
C ALA A 384 12.34 14.47 12.96
N THR A 385 13.19 13.53 12.54
CA THR A 385 13.60 12.38 13.37
C THR A 385 15.10 12.09 13.29
N ASP A 386 15.59 11.33 14.26
CA ASP A 386 16.94 10.77 14.26
C ASP A 386 17.04 9.66 13.21
N CYS A 387 18.10 9.67 12.40
CA CYS A 387 18.37 8.66 11.37
C CYS A 387 19.70 7.94 11.63
N TYR A 388 19.67 6.61 11.74
CA TYR A 388 20.84 5.76 11.89
C TYR A 388 21.20 5.11 10.54
N LEU A 389 22.40 5.38 10.06
CA LEU A 389 22.92 4.90 8.78
C LEU A 389 24.08 3.93 9.05
N ASN A 390 23.70 2.66 9.14
CA ASN A 390 24.55 1.52 9.55
C ASN A 390 24.61 0.45 8.44
N LEU A 391 24.45 0.84 7.17
CA LEU A 391 24.69 -0.07 6.04
C LEU A 391 26.20 -0.35 5.90
N PRO A 392 26.61 -1.45 5.23
CA PRO A 392 28.00 -1.67 4.85
C PRO A 392 28.56 -0.50 4.03
N SER A 393 29.82 -0.12 4.30
CA SER A 393 30.47 1.07 3.72
C SER A 393 31.01 0.88 2.31
N TYR A 394 30.45 -0.04 1.51
CA TYR A 394 30.87 -0.25 0.12
C TYR A 394 30.59 1.01 -0.72
N THR A 395 31.46 1.27 -1.68
CA THR A 395 31.28 2.29 -2.72
C THR A 395 30.47 1.73 -3.90
N SER A 396 29.84 2.62 -4.66
CA SER A 396 29.35 2.35 -6.01
C SER A 396 29.74 3.49 -6.94
N GLU A 397 29.96 3.20 -8.22
CA GLU A 397 30.11 4.27 -9.23
C GLU A 397 28.77 4.95 -9.53
N TYR A 398 27.67 4.19 -9.46
CA TYR A 398 26.32 4.67 -9.77
C TYR A 398 25.25 3.97 -8.92
N ILE A 399 24.14 4.67 -8.66
CA ILE A 399 22.92 4.14 -8.02
C ILE A 399 21.70 4.75 -8.72
N ASP A 400 20.89 3.92 -9.36
CA ASP A 400 19.56 4.28 -9.86
C ASP A 400 18.53 4.32 -8.71
N LEU A 401 17.73 5.38 -8.64
CA LEU A 401 16.51 5.46 -7.83
C LEU A 401 15.30 5.60 -8.76
N THR A 402 14.30 4.74 -8.61
CA THR A 402 13.09 4.76 -9.44
C THR A 402 12.03 5.75 -8.90
N ASP A 403 11.02 6.06 -9.72
CA ASP A 403 9.90 6.94 -9.38
C ASP A 403 8.93 6.17 -8.48
N THR A 404 8.96 6.45 -7.17
CA THR A 404 8.21 5.71 -6.13
C THR A 404 8.17 6.53 -4.83
N ASN A 405 7.71 5.96 -3.72
CA ASN A 405 7.74 6.63 -2.42
C ASN A 405 9.16 6.64 -1.77
N LEU A 406 9.36 7.57 -0.84
CA LEU A 406 10.63 7.80 -0.14
C LEU A 406 11.12 6.60 0.68
N LEU A 407 10.22 5.76 1.21
CA LEU A 407 10.65 4.55 1.92
C LEU A 407 11.22 3.52 0.94
N ASP A 408 10.58 3.34 -0.21
CA ASP A 408 11.00 2.35 -1.21
C ASP A 408 12.25 2.78 -1.99
N GLN A 409 12.49 4.08 -2.21
CA GLN A 409 13.80 4.56 -2.69
C GLN A 409 14.93 4.21 -1.71
N LEU A 410 14.70 4.31 -0.40
CA LEU A 410 15.70 3.88 0.59
C LEU A 410 15.85 2.36 0.64
N LYS A 411 14.78 1.58 0.43
CA LYS A 411 14.86 0.12 0.26
C LYS A 411 15.63 -0.26 -1.01
N GLN A 412 15.54 0.50 -2.10
CA GLN A 412 16.34 0.32 -3.33
C GLN A 412 17.83 0.62 -3.12
N ILE A 413 18.17 1.57 -2.24
CA ILE A 413 19.56 1.81 -1.82
C ILE A 413 20.08 0.67 -0.93
N ALA A 414 19.26 0.21 0.03
CA ALA A 414 19.70 -0.73 1.06
C ALA A 414 19.71 -2.20 0.61
N TYR A 415 18.63 -2.70 0.03
CA TYR A 415 18.41 -4.14 -0.12
C TYR A 415 19.21 -4.81 -1.25
N PRO A 416 19.12 -4.37 -2.53
CA PRO A 416 19.68 -5.14 -3.66
C PRO A 416 21.19 -5.26 -3.58
N TRP A 417 21.88 -4.16 -3.25
CA TRP A 417 23.33 -4.06 -3.31
C TRP A 417 24.02 -4.50 -2.01
N VAL A 418 23.47 -4.11 -0.86
CA VAL A 418 24.18 -4.21 0.44
C VAL A 418 23.40 -4.98 1.50
N ARG A 419 22.39 -5.75 1.09
CA ARG A 419 21.66 -6.71 1.95
C ARG A 419 20.99 -6.02 3.15
N GLY A 420 20.65 -4.75 2.97
CA GLY A 420 20.16 -3.87 4.01
C GLY A 420 18.64 -3.82 4.12
N ARG A 421 18.17 -3.47 5.31
CA ARG A 421 16.76 -3.28 5.66
C ARG A 421 16.52 -1.86 6.16
N VAL A 422 15.32 -1.34 5.91
CA VAL A 422 14.93 0.05 6.24
C VAL A 422 13.62 0.03 7.00
N GLY A 423 13.61 0.66 8.18
CA GLY A 423 12.42 0.73 9.00
C GLY A 423 12.58 1.67 10.19
N CYS A 424 11.60 1.65 11.08
CA CYS A 424 11.53 2.56 12.22
C CYS A 424 11.32 1.75 13.52
N SER A 425 11.97 2.19 14.60
CA SER A 425 11.72 1.71 15.95
C SER A 425 10.42 2.31 16.52
N ALA A 426 9.88 1.74 17.59
CA ALA A 426 8.64 2.26 18.18
C ALA A 426 8.80 3.69 18.73
N ASP A 427 10.00 4.09 19.12
CA ASP A 427 10.31 5.46 19.55
C ASP A 427 10.47 6.47 18.39
N GLY A 428 10.22 6.05 17.14
CA GLY A 428 10.18 6.93 15.98
C GLY A 428 11.53 7.22 15.32
N THR A 429 12.63 6.65 15.83
CA THR A 429 13.96 6.71 15.18
C THR A 429 13.98 5.85 13.91
N LEU A 430 14.54 6.38 12.83
CA LEU A 430 14.70 5.69 11.55
C LEU A 430 16.03 4.92 11.53
N TYR A 431 15.99 3.68 11.06
CA TYR A 431 17.16 2.80 10.91
C TYR A 431 17.30 2.32 9.46
N LEU A 432 18.53 2.43 8.96
CA LEU A 432 19.03 1.73 7.78
C LEU A 432 20.23 0.92 8.24
N GLU A 433 20.15 -0.40 8.13
CA GLU A 433 21.15 -1.33 8.66
C GLU A 433 21.22 -2.59 7.79
N ALA A 434 22.32 -3.34 7.86
CA ALA A 434 22.37 -4.67 7.25
C ALA A 434 21.29 -5.59 7.87
N ASP A 435 20.68 -6.47 7.06
CA ASP A 435 19.89 -7.57 7.59
C ASP A 435 20.84 -8.52 8.36
N PRO A 436 20.63 -8.73 9.68
CA PRO A 436 21.51 -9.59 10.48
C PRO A 436 21.57 -11.04 9.97
N GLN A 437 20.52 -11.54 9.30
CA GLN A 437 20.53 -12.88 8.71
C GLN A 437 21.44 -12.97 7.48
N LEU A 438 21.71 -11.84 6.81
CA LEU A 438 22.52 -11.74 5.59
C LEU A 438 23.91 -11.12 5.83
N LEU A 439 24.35 -11.12 7.10
CA LEU A 439 25.72 -10.83 7.49
C LEU A 439 26.55 -12.11 7.64
N PRO A 440 27.88 -12.07 7.35
CA PRO A 440 28.86 -13.05 7.81
C PRO A 440 28.72 -13.35 9.31
N VAL A 441 28.87 -14.60 9.74
CA VAL A 441 28.57 -15.03 11.11
C VAL A 441 29.46 -14.35 12.15
N ALA A 442 30.72 -14.05 11.81
CA ALA A 442 31.60 -13.24 12.64
C ALA A 442 31.10 -11.79 12.80
N SER A 443 30.57 -11.21 11.71
CA SER A 443 30.01 -9.86 11.66
C SER A 443 28.64 -9.75 12.34
N ARG A 444 27.93 -10.86 12.57
CA ARG A 444 26.68 -10.89 13.36
C ARG A 444 26.90 -10.62 14.85
N SER A 445 28.10 -10.35 15.36
CA SER A 445 28.30 -10.11 16.80
C SER A 445 27.60 -8.83 17.28
N THR A 446 26.92 -8.91 18.43
CA THR A 446 26.26 -7.76 19.08
C THR A 446 26.44 -7.87 20.59
N ASP A 447 26.85 -6.79 21.27
CA ASP A 447 27.07 -6.76 22.73
C ASP A 447 25.80 -7.06 23.56
N TYR A 448 24.64 -7.00 22.91
CA TYR A 448 23.33 -7.23 23.51
C TYR A 448 22.77 -8.57 23.03
N THR A 449 22.32 -9.38 23.96
CA THR A 449 21.55 -10.61 23.69
C THR A 449 20.63 -10.87 24.88
N PHE A 450 19.34 -11.04 24.62
CA PHE A 450 18.33 -11.32 25.65
C PHE A 450 18.06 -12.82 25.70
N ALA A 451 18.54 -13.50 26.75
CA ALA A 451 18.25 -14.91 26.98
C ALA A 451 16.90 -15.08 27.68
N THR A 452 15.93 -15.69 27.01
CA THR A 452 14.63 -16.04 27.58
C THR A 452 14.74 -17.24 28.50
N ASP A 453 14.02 -17.21 29.61
CA ASP A 453 13.74 -18.36 30.48
C ASP A 453 12.28 -18.79 30.26
N PHE A 454 11.92 -20.03 30.61
CA PHE A 454 10.51 -20.47 30.53
C PHE A 454 9.59 -19.59 31.38
N ALA A 455 10.14 -19.00 32.45
CA ALA A 455 9.44 -18.02 33.26
C ALA A 455 9.00 -16.76 32.47
N ASP A 456 9.66 -16.36 31.38
CA ASP A 456 9.39 -15.09 30.69
C ASP A 456 8.18 -15.12 29.73
N PHE A 457 7.66 -16.32 29.44
CA PHE A 457 6.44 -16.52 28.66
C PHE A 457 5.19 -16.55 29.56
N ARG A 458 4.02 -16.25 28.99
CA ARG A 458 2.70 -16.36 29.67
C ARG A 458 1.84 -17.50 29.12
N ASP A 459 1.85 -17.66 27.81
CA ASP A 459 1.03 -18.61 27.06
C ASP A 459 1.97 -19.63 26.37
N GLU A 460 1.46 -20.47 25.48
CA GLU A 460 2.28 -21.45 24.76
C GLU A 460 3.25 -20.81 23.75
N ILE A 461 4.43 -21.43 23.55
CA ILE A 461 5.34 -21.08 22.46
C ILE A 461 4.84 -21.77 21.21
N ASP A 462 4.33 -21.00 20.26
CA ASP A 462 4.04 -21.50 18.92
C ASP A 462 5.33 -21.50 18.11
N LEU A 463 5.73 -22.67 17.61
CA LEU A 463 6.90 -22.82 16.74
C LEU A 463 6.61 -22.47 15.27
N GLY A 464 5.35 -22.17 14.93
CA GLY A 464 4.90 -21.90 13.58
C GLY A 464 4.80 -23.16 12.72
N GLU A 465 4.56 -22.96 11.43
CA GLU A 465 4.65 -24.05 10.45
C GLU A 465 6.14 -24.40 10.22
N GLU A 466 6.52 -25.63 10.58
CA GLU A 466 7.79 -26.21 10.17
C GLU A 466 7.77 -26.34 8.64
N LEU A 467 8.64 -25.58 7.97
CA LEU A 467 8.78 -25.68 6.52
C LEU A 467 9.23 -27.11 6.15
N PRO A 468 8.75 -27.66 5.00
CA PRO A 468 9.23 -28.95 4.51
C PRO A 468 10.76 -28.93 4.29
N GLU A 469 11.33 -30.13 4.11
CA GLU A 469 12.77 -30.33 3.87
C GLU A 469 13.34 -29.34 2.83
N LYS A 470 14.58 -28.88 3.07
CA LYS A 470 15.43 -27.97 2.26
C LYS A 470 14.72 -27.40 1.01
N GLN A 471 14.28 -26.14 1.04
CA GLN A 471 13.54 -25.51 -0.07
C GLN A 471 14.42 -25.08 -1.26
N VAL A 472 15.71 -24.88 -1.06
CA VAL A 472 16.66 -24.37 -2.06
C VAL A 472 17.93 -25.19 -1.98
N ASP A 473 18.19 -26.02 -2.98
CA ASP A 473 19.31 -26.96 -2.95
C ASP A 473 20.65 -26.28 -3.20
N GLN A 474 20.68 -25.21 -4.00
CA GLN A 474 21.86 -24.45 -4.43
C GLN A 474 21.54 -22.96 -4.48
N VAL A 475 22.50 -22.11 -4.10
CA VAL A 475 22.45 -20.66 -4.35
C VAL A 475 23.57 -20.30 -5.32
N ASP A 476 23.20 -19.65 -6.41
CA ASP A 476 24.12 -19.12 -7.42
C ASP A 476 24.32 -17.63 -7.16
N PHE A 477 25.44 -17.26 -6.54
CA PHE A 477 25.76 -15.88 -6.17
C PHE A 477 26.67 -15.24 -7.22
N ALA A 478 26.24 -14.11 -7.76
CA ALA A 478 27.03 -13.24 -8.63
C ALA A 478 27.01 -11.80 -8.10
N GLY A 479 28.17 -11.15 -8.09
CA GLY A 479 28.31 -9.82 -7.54
C GLY A 479 29.60 -9.13 -7.97
N GLU A 480 29.91 -8.03 -7.29
CA GLU A 480 31.14 -7.27 -7.50
C GLU A 480 31.81 -6.97 -6.15
N ASP A 481 33.14 -7.01 -6.13
CA ASP A 481 33.92 -6.67 -4.94
C ASP A 481 34.11 -5.14 -4.76
N ALA A 482 34.97 -4.76 -3.82
CA ALA A 482 35.31 -3.37 -3.53
C ALA A 482 36.11 -2.65 -4.63
N ASN A 483 36.69 -3.39 -5.59
CA ASN A 483 37.40 -2.89 -6.77
C ASN A 483 36.50 -2.86 -8.03
N ALA A 484 35.26 -3.37 -7.93
CA ALA A 484 34.37 -3.73 -9.04
C ALA A 484 34.88 -4.90 -9.90
N ASP A 485 35.74 -5.75 -9.35
CA ASP A 485 36.05 -7.05 -9.96
C ASP A 485 34.86 -8.02 -9.73
N PRO A 486 34.43 -8.79 -10.75
CA PRO A 486 33.28 -9.68 -10.64
C PRO A 486 33.59 -10.92 -9.78
N VAL A 487 32.71 -11.20 -8.81
CA VAL A 487 32.82 -12.35 -7.91
C VAL A 487 31.70 -13.35 -8.16
N PHE A 488 32.03 -14.64 -8.06
CA PHE A 488 31.08 -15.74 -8.25
C PHE A 488 31.24 -16.76 -7.11
N ALA A 489 30.13 -17.12 -6.47
CA ALA A 489 30.13 -18.09 -5.38
C ALA A 489 28.92 -19.04 -5.49
N LEU A 490 29.10 -20.28 -5.03
CA LEU A 490 28.10 -21.33 -5.07
C LEU A 490 27.91 -21.89 -3.66
N ALA A 491 26.67 -21.91 -3.17
CA ALA A 491 26.32 -22.69 -1.98
C ALA A 491 26.01 -24.14 -2.37
N PRO A 492 26.40 -25.15 -1.57
CA PRO A 492 26.51 -26.53 -2.01
C PRO A 492 25.17 -27.21 -2.32
N ALA A 493 24.92 -27.36 -3.63
CA ALA A 493 24.04 -28.37 -4.19
C ALA A 493 24.27 -29.72 -3.49
N THR A 494 23.31 -30.13 -2.67
CA THR A 494 23.37 -31.38 -1.92
C THR A 494 22.69 -32.43 -2.81
N PRO A 495 23.40 -33.32 -3.52
CA PRO A 495 22.92 -33.85 -4.81
C PRO A 495 21.82 -34.94 -4.73
N TRP A 496 21.06 -34.98 -3.63
CA TRP A 496 20.04 -35.98 -3.29
C TRP A 496 18.88 -35.43 -2.42
N THR A 497 18.79 -34.11 -2.20
CA THR A 497 17.61 -33.48 -1.56
C THR A 497 16.45 -33.33 -2.56
N MET A 498 15.23 -33.11 -2.08
CA MET A 498 14.02 -33.11 -2.93
C MET A 498 13.65 -31.74 -3.53
N ALA A 499 14.44 -30.69 -3.32
CA ALA A 499 14.16 -29.39 -3.92
C ALA A 499 14.94 -29.18 -5.21
N ASP A 500 14.24 -29.40 -6.33
CA ASP A 500 14.69 -29.05 -7.69
C ASP A 500 14.74 -27.51 -7.93
N ARG A 501 15.18 -26.71 -6.94
CA ARG A 501 15.29 -25.25 -6.97
C ARG A 501 16.70 -24.78 -6.66
N THR A 502 17.32 -24.15 -7.66
CA THR A 502 18.45 -23.24 -7.50
C THR A 502 17.93 -21.81 -7.37
N GLU A 503 18.51 -21.01 -6.46
CA GLU A 503 18.18 -19.58 -6.33
C GLU A 503 19.34 -18.71 -6.85
N PRO A 504 19.14 -17.93 -7.93
CA PRO A 504 20.13 -16.96 -8.40
C PRO A 504 20.05 -15.66 -7.57
N ILE A 505 21.22 -15.13 -7.19
CA ILE A 505 21.39 -13.94 -6.36
C ILE A 505 22.43 -13.03 -7.03
N ASP A 506 21.96 -12.03 -7.78
CA ASP A 506 22.77 -11.15 -8.62
C ASP A 506 22.96 -9.73 -8.04
N ASN A 507 23.98 -9.01 -8.54
CA ASN A 507 24.26 -7.57 -8.30
C ASN A 507 24.61 -7.19 -6.85
N ILE A 508 25.11 -8.11 -6.04
CA ILE A 508 25.48 -7.83 -4.65
C ILE A 508 26.91 -7.29 -4.54
N ARG A 509 27.11 -6.25 -3.72
CA ARG A 509 28.43 -5.70 -3.35
C ARG A 509 29.04 -6.47 -2.17
N VAL A 510 30.31 -6.83 -2.28
CA VAL A 510 31.09 -7.51 -1.23
C VAL A 510 32.45 -6.85 -1.02
N ALA A 511 33.16 -7.21 0.06
CA ALA A 511 34.53 -6.79 0.26
C ALA A 511 35.50 -7.55 -0.67
N ASP A 512 35.35 -8.87 -0.76
CA ASP A 512 36.15 -9.77 -1.60
C ASP A 512 35.42 -11.10 -1.89
N GLN A 513 36.06 -11.97 -2.67
CA GLN A 513 35.59 -13.33 -3.01
C GLN A 513 35.41 -14.25 -1.79
N THR A 514 36.07 -13.99 -0.66
CA THR A 514 35.89 -14.72 0.60
C THR A 514 34.55 -14.36 1.24
N GLU A 515 34.21 -13.07 1.27
CA GLU A 515 32.88 -12.63 1.73
C GLU A 515 31.78 -13.17 0.79
N ALA A 516 31.99 -13.18 -0.54
CA ALA A 516 31.05 -13.80 -1.48
C ALA A 516 30.80 -15.30 -1.16
N ASN A 517 31.85 -16.07 -0.85
CA ASN A 517 31.74 -17.48 -0.48
C ASN A 517 30.97 -17.68 0.84
N GLU A 518 31.20 -16.84 1.86
CA GLU A 518 30.44 -16.90 3.11
C GLU A 518 28.97 -16.47 2.90
N LEU A 519 28.73 -15.41 2.12
CA LEU A 519 27.39 -14.89 1.84
C LEU A 519 26.50 -15.86 1.07
N ALA A 520 27.04 -16.59 0.08
CA ALA A 520 26.27 -17.62 -0.63
C ALA A 520 25.77 -18.70 0.36
N GLY A 521 26.65 -19.21 1.23
CA GLY A 521 26.30 -20.18 2.27
C GLY A 521 25.35 -19.63 3.33
N VAL A 522 25.48 -18.35 3.69
CA VAL A 522 24.55 -17.62 4.57
C VAL A 522 23.16 -17.50 3.93
N TRP A 523 23.07 -17.22 2.64
CA TRP A 523 21.81 -17.07 1.92
C TRP A 523 21.07 -18.40 1.79
N GLU A 524 21.80 -19.48 1.47
CA GLU A 524 21.29 -20.85 1.44
C GLU A 524 20.83 -21.31 2.84
N GLY A 525 21.58 -20.95 3.89
CA GLY A 525 21.19 -21.17 5.28
C GLY A 525 19.95 -20.38 5.75
N LYS A 526 19.68 -19.20 5.16
CA LYS A 526 18.48 -18.40 5.42
C LYS A 526 17.26 -18.96 4.68
N LEU A 527 17.39 -19.27 3.39
CA LEU A 527 16.29 -19.83 2.58
C LEU A 527 15.86 -21.23 3.03
N ASN A 528 16.75 -21.99 3.68
CA ASN A 528 16.47 -23.32 4.23
C ASN A 528 16.15 -23.32 5.74
N ASN A 529 15.83 -22.15 6.31
CA ASN A 529 15.57 -22.01 7.73
C ASN A 529 14.18 -22.57 8.11
N GLN A 530 14.14 -23.76 8.71
CA GLN A 530 12.89 -24.52 8.92
C GLN A 530 11.83 -23.84 9.82
N LEU A 531 12.23 -22.89 10.67
CA LEU A 531 11.38 -22.28 11.71
C LEU A 531 11.56 -20.76 11.66
N THR A 532 10.84 -20.13 10.73
CA THR A 532 10.98 -18.69 10.43
C THR A 532 10.12 -17.78 11.30
N ASP A 533 9.06 -18.29 11.92
CA ASP A 533 7.99 -17.48 12.52
C ASP A 533 7.55 -18.00 13.89
N VAL A 534 8.53 -18.30 14.76
CA VAL A 534 8.28 -18.73 16.15
C VAL A 534 7.70 -17.58 16.97
N THR A 535 6.47 -17.74 17.47
CA THR A 535 5.79 -16.74 18.29
C THR A 535 6.04 -16.98 19.77
N LEU A 536 6.55 -15.94 20.45
CA LEU A 536 6.88 -15.93 21.87
C LEU A 536 5.96 -14.93 22.61
N PRO A 537 4.88 -15.41 23.26
CA PRO A 537 3.98 -14.56 24.04
C PRO A 537 4.60 -14.26 25.41
N LEU A 538 5.18 -13.07 25.57
CA LEU A 538 5.89 -12.68 26.78
C LEU A 538 4.90 -12.20 27.87
N ARG A 539 5.20 -12.50 29.15
CA ARG A 539 4.26 -12.26 30.26
C ARG A 539 4.18 -10.81 30.78
N ALA A 540 4.83 -9.89 30.11
CA ALA A 540 4.94 -8.49 30.53
C ALA A 540 5.17 -7.58 29.33
N ASP A 541 5.29 -6.29 29.61
CA ASP A 541 5.68 -5.25 28.67
C ASP A 541 7.21 -5.26 28.43
N TYR A 542 7.70 -6.22 27.64
CA TYR A 542 9.09 -6.27 27.19
C TYR A 542 9.37 -5.23 26.09
N ARG A 543 9.00 -3.97 26.35
CA ARG A 543 9.18 -2.80 25.47
C ARG A 543 10.59 -2.54 24.92
N PRO A 544 11.70 -2.95 25.60
CA PRO A 544 13.04 -2.88 25.01
C PRO A 544 13.26 -3.81 23.82
N LEU A 545 12.35 -4.75 23.56
CA LEU A 545 12.35 -5.56 22.36
C LEU A 545 11.59 -4.81 21.25
N ASP A 546 12.34 -4.52 20.20
CA ASP A 546 11.94 -3.81 19.00
C ASP A 546 12.54 -4.54 17.78
N ILE A 547 12.13 -4.17 16.58
CA ILE A 547 12.67 -4.75 15.34
C ILE A 547 13.91 -3.98 14.90
N PHE A 548 13.96 -2.68 15.19
CA PHE A 548 15.01 -1.78 14.79
C PHE A 548 15.69 -1.13 16.02
N PRO A 549 17.03 -1.22 16.15
CA PRO A 549 17.93 -1.99 15.30
C PRO A 549 17.79 -3.50 15.52
N ALA A 550 18.52 -4.28 14.74
CA ALA A 550 18.65 -5.73 14.92
C ALA A 550 19.14 -6.12 16.33
N LEU A 551 18.22 -6.55 17.19
CA LEU A 551 18.53 -7.13 18.51
C LEU A 551 18.28 -8.64 18.48
N PRO A 552 19.28 -9.49 18.77
CA PRO A 552 19.07 -10.92 18.89
C PRO A 552 18.50 -11.28 20.27
N ILE A 553 17.74 -12.36 20.28
CA ILE A 553 17.38 -13.07 21.50
C ILE A 553 18.01 -14.46 21.50
N GLN A 554 18.08 -15.08 22.67
CA GLN A 554 18.46 -16.48 22.84
C GLN A 554 17.28 -17.25 23.43
N VAL A 555 16.76 -18.21 22.67
CA VAL A 555 15.62 -19.06 23.04
C VAL A 555 16.14 -20.41 23.50
N SER A 556 15.62 -20.91 24.61
CA SER A 556 15.93 -22.23 25.15
C SER A 556 14.66 -23.06 25.31
N ILE A 557 14.63 -24.24 24.69
CA ILE A 557 13.50 -25.18 24.68
C ILE A 557 14.10 -26.57 24.91
N ALA A 558 13.78 -27.21 26.03
CA ALA A 558 14.25 -28.55 26.30
C ALA A 558 13.43 -29.60 25.52
N ALA A 559 14.08 -30.68 25.09
CA ALA A 559 13.46 -31.77 24.32
C ALA A 559 12.21 -32.36 24.98
N ASN A 560 12.13 -32.33 26.32
CA ASN A 560 10.99 -32.85 27.09
C ASN A 560 9.87 -31.82 27.33
N GLN A 561 9.99 -30.59 26.84
CA GLN A 561 8.95 -29.54 26.95
C GLN A 561 7.99 -29.51 25.74
N ASN A 562 8.30 -30.21 24.65
CA ASN A 562 7.46 -30.27 23.45
C ASN A 562 7.32 -31.71 22.93
N ALA A 563 6.18 -32.03 22.33
CA ALA A 563 5.85 -33.39 21.88
C ALA A 563 6.72 -33.91 20.71
N ARG A 564 7.47 -33.03 20.03
CA ARG A 564 8.35 -33.37 18.89
C ARG A 564 9.81 -33.62 19.29
N GLY A 565 10.19 -33.43 20.55
CA GLY A 565 11.56 -33.65 21.01
C GLY A 565 12.56 -32.54 20.62
N ILE A 566 12.08 -31.40 20.11
CA ILE A 566 12.92 -30.30 19.61
C ILE A 566 13.74 -29.72 20.77
N ALA A 567 15.06 -29.58 20.57
CA ALA A 567 15.99 -29.14 21.60
C ALA A 567 16.75 -27.88 21.15
N TRP A 568 16.47 -26.74 21.79
CA TRP A 568 17.18 -25.48 21.60
C TRP A 568 17.90 -25.11 22.90
N THR A 569 19.21 -24.85 22.82
CA THR A 569 20.03 -24.42 23.98
C THR A 569 20.66 -23.08 23.63
N ASN A 570 20.12 -21.99 24.16
CA ASN A 570 20.48 -20.62 23.81
C ASN A 570 20.51 -20.40 22.28
N GLN A 571 19.52 -20.96 21.57
CA GLN A 571 19.39 -20.80 20.12
C GLN A 571 19.19 -19.31 19.83
N ARG A 572 20.12 -18.72 19.08
CA ARG A 572 20.00 -17.34 18.64
C ARG A 572 18.82 -17.22 17.68
N CYS A 573 18.00 -16.18 17.87
CA CYS A 573 16.90 -15.82 17.00
C CYS A 573 16.86 -14.30 16.80
N TRP A 574 16.29 -13.85 15.69
CA TRP A 574 16.14 -12.44 15.31
C TRP A 574 14.67 -12.05 15.26
N ILE A 575 14.34 -10.84 15.69
CA ILE A 575 12.95 -10.39 15.79
C ILE A 575 12.43 -9.97 14.40
N LYS A 576 11.41 -10.68 13.90
CA LYS A 576 10.69 -10.38 12.64
C LYS A 576 9.46 -9.51 12.85
N ARG A 577 8.73 -9.70 13.95
CA ARG A 577 7.48 -8.97 14.25
C ARG A 577 7.41 -8.67 15.75
N VAL A 578 6.90 -7.49 16.11
CA VAL A 578 6.57 -7.16 17.51
C VAL A 578 5.13 -6.65 17.54
N ARG A 579 4.36 -7.12 18.51
CA ARG A 579 2.96 -6.75 18.74
C ARG A 579 2.76 -6.48 20.22
N ARG A 580 2.33 -5.27 20.58
CA ARG A 580 2.08 -4.87 21.98
C ARG A 580 0.58 -4.70 22.20
N GLU A 581 -0.01 -5.52 23.05
CA GLU A 581 -1.44 -5.59 23.33
C GLU A 581 -1.76 -4.92 24.68
N TYR A 582 -2.63 -3.92 24.70
CA TYR A 582 -3.08 -3.25 25.93
C TYR A 582 -4.44 -3.79 26.36
N ARG A 583 -4.47 -4.57 27.44
CA ARG A 583 -5.70 -5.24 27.93
C ARG A 583 -6.52 -4.33 28.86
N PRO A 584 -7.87 -4.46 28.90
CA PRO A 584 -8.76 -3.65 29.74
C PRO A 584 -8.47 -3.62 31.25
N GLY A 585 -7.65 -4.55 31.77
CA GLY A 585 -7.16 -4.52 33.15
C GLY A 585 -6.04 -3.50 33.43
N GLY A 586 -5.60 -2.72 32.42
CA GLY A 586 -4.46 -1.81 32.56
C GLY A 586 -3.13 -2.57 32.58
N ILE A 587 -2.92 -3.47 31.61
CA ILE A 587 -1.69 -4.23 31.43
C ILE A 587 -1.30 -4.16 29.97
N LEU A 588 -0.04 -3.79 29.69
CA LEU A 588 0.57 -3.91 28.38
C LEU A 588 1.35 -5.24 28.31
N LEU A 589 1.16 -5.99 27.23
CA LEU A 589 1.80 -7.29 26.98
C LEU A 589 2.53 -7.25 25.64
N THR A 590 3.71 -7.86 25.56
CA THR A 590 4.47 -7.96 24.32
C THR A 590 4.44 -9.39 23.77
N ASP A 591 4.02 -9.53 22.52
CA ASP A 591 4.29 -10.71 21.69
C ASP A 591 5.42 -10.36 20.72
N ILE A 592 6.33 -11.30 20.50
CA ILE A 592 7.33 -11.21 19.43
C ILE A 592 7.26 -12.45 18.54
N VAL A 593 7.44 -12.28 17.23
CA VAL A 593 7.74 -13.36 16.30
C VAL A 593 9.22 -13.31 15.97
N VAL A 594 9.89 -14.45 16.06
CA VAL A 594 11.32 -14.55 15.82
C VAL A 594 11.66 -15.62 14.79
N GLU A 595 12.64 -15.29 13.97
CA GLU A 595 13.29 -16.20 13.05
C GLU A 595 14.52 -16.80 13.72
N LYS A 596 14.75 -18.11 13.59
CA LYS A 596 16.01 -18.72 14.03
C LYS A 596 17.20 -18.11 13.27
N ASP A 597 18.34 -17.90 13.94
CA ASP A 597 19.59 -17.44 13.29
C ASP A 597 20.05 -18.45 12.23
N ALA A 598 20.21 -17.98 10.99
CA ALA A 598 20.51 -18.81 9.82
C ALA A 598 21.87 -19.53 9.98
N VAL A 599 21.88 -20.85 9.89
CA VAL A 599 23.11 -21.67 9.94
C VAL A 599 23.66 -21.78 8.53
N PRO A 600 24.81 -21.14 8.21
CA PRO A 600 25.33 -21.17 6.84
C PRO A 600 25.89 -22.54 6.47
N SER A 601 25.77 -22.90 5.20
CA SER A 601 26.64 -23.91 4.58
C SER A 601 27.99 -23.31 4.19
N VAL A 602 28.93 -24.16 3.75
CA VAL A 602 30.23 -23.72 3.24
C VAL A 602 30.11 -23.45 1.75
N GLY A 603 29.98 -22.17 1.37
CA GLY A 603 30.05 -21.76 -0.03
C GLY A 603 31.47 -21.87 -0.60
N VAL A 604 31.56 -22.03 -1.92
CA VAL A 604 32.81 -22.17 -2.67
C VAL A 604 32.82 -21.20 -3.85
N THR A 605 34.01 -20.79 -4.30
CA THR A 605 34.16 -19.95 -5.49
C THR A 605 33.66 -20.68 -6.73
N GLY A 606 32.78 -20.03 -7.49
CA GLY A 606 32.28 -20.56 -8.76
C GLY A 606 33.32 -20.44 -9.88
N GLU A 607 33.40 -21.44 -10.75
CA GLU A 607 34.17 -21.33 -11.98
C GLU A 607 33.43 -20.44 -12.99
N TYR A 608 33.84 -19.17 -13.12
CA TYR A 608 33.50 -18.40 -14.31
C TYR A 608 34.28 -18.95 -15.52
N SER A 609 33.65 -18.97 -16.70
CA SER A 609 34.36 -19.34 -17.93
C SER A 609 35.56 -18.40 -18.10
N VAL A 610 36.75 -18.98 -18.24
CA VAL A 610 38.03 -18.26 -18.38
C VAL A 610 37.87 -17.07 -19.33
N GLU A 611 38.36 -15.91 -18.90
CA GLU A 611 38.16 -14.58 -19.51
C GLU A 611 38.00 -14.66 -21.05
N PRO A 612 36.84 -14.24 -21.61
CA PRO A 612 36.63 -14.25 -23.06
C PRO A 612 37.80 -13.55 -23.74
N PRO A 613 38.57 -14.25 -24.60
CA PRO A 613 39.98 -13.95 -24.84
C PRO A 613 40.18 -12.49 -25.23
N ALA A 614 40.82 -11.75 -24.31
CA ALA A 614 40.79 -10.29 -24.20
C ALA A 614 40.65 -9.62 -25.58
N VAL A 615 39.48 -9.00 -25.81
CA VAL A 615 39.07 -8.47 -27.12
C VAL A 615 40.23 -7.67 -27.70
N PRO A 616 40.86 -8.13 -28.81
CA PRO A 616 42.17 -7.65 -29.20
C PRO A 616 42.09 -6.13 -29.40
N PRO A 617 42.96 -5.35 -28.73
CA PRO A 617 42.76 -3.92 -28.53
C PRO A 617 42.49 -3.27 -29.88
N PRO A 618 41.35 -2.55 -30.03
CA PRO A 618 40.66 -2.35 -31.29
C PRO A 618 41.66 -1.86 -32.34
N THR A 619 41.89 -2.70 -33.35
CA THR A 619 43.11 -2.65 -34.17
C THR A 619 43.36 -1.22 -34.63
N PRO A 620 44.50 -0.58 -34.26
CA PRO A 620 44.69 0.85 -34.42
C PRO A 620 44.29 1.25 -35.84
N PRO A 621 43.31 2.17 -36.00
CA PRO A 621 42.65 2.41 -37.28
C PRO A 621 43.74 2.66 -38.33
N PRO A 622 43.77 1.83 -39.39
CA PRO A 622 45.01 1.53 -40.11
C PRO A 622 45.65 2.83 -40.57
N THR A 623 46.92 3.04 -40.17
CA THR A 623 47.60 4.32 -40.34
C THR A 623 47.66 4.69 -41.82
N ILE A 624 46.70 5.52 -42.27
CA ILE A 624 46.62 6.00 -43.64
C ILE A 624 47.86 6.88 -43.85
N GLY A 625 48.86 6.32 -44.53
CA GLY A 625 50.11 7.01 -44.81
C GLY A 625 49.83 8.31 -45.54
N ASP A 626 50.24 9.43 -44.93
CA ASP A 626 49.85 10.80 -45.25
C ASP A 626 49.77 11.08 -46.77
N PRO A 627 48.56 11.11 -47.37
CA PRO A 627 48.36 11.54 -48.73
C PRO A 627 48.31 13.07 -48.71
N GLY A 628 49.50 13.66 -48.59
CA GLY A 628 49.69 15.03 -48.12
C GLY A 628 48.88 16.11 -48.85
N GLY A 629 48.37 17.07 -48.09
CA GLY A 629 47.77 18.30 -48.62
C GLY A 629 46.28 18.21 -48.95
N VAL A 630 45.51 17.38 -48.25
CA VAL A 630 44.03 17.45 -48.32
C VAL A 630 43.54 18.74 -47.65
N THR A 631 42.62 19.44 -48.32
CA THR A 631 41.93 20.62 -47.79
C THR A 631 41.06 20.27 -46.57
N PRO A 632 40.70 21.24 -45.70
CA PRO A 632 39.86 20.96 -44.53
C PRO A 632 38.60 20.21 -44.96
N PRO A 633 38.21 19.14 -44.24
CA PRO A 633 37.18 18.22 -44.70
C PRO A 633 35.87 19.00 -44.92
N PRO A 634 35.18 18.80 -46.07
CA PRO A 634 33.86 19.40 -46.26
C PRO A 634 32.97 18.96 -45.11
N SER A 635 32.24 19.91 -44.52
CA SER A 635 31.40 19.71 -43.35
C SER A 635 30.60 18.42 -43.48
N VAL A 636 30.80 17.48 -42.54
CA VAL A 636 30.15 16.16 -42.55
C VAL A 636 28.67 16.36 -42.88
N PRO A 637 28.18 15.86 -44.04
CA PRO A 637 26.78 16.01 -44.40
C PRO A 637 25.96 15.48 -43.23
N PRO A 638 25.04 16.27 -42.65
CA PRO A 638 24.33 15.85 -41.46
C PRO A 638 23.69 14.50 -41.74
N GLN A 639 23.95 13.51 -40.88
CA GLN A 639 23.37 12.18 -41.05
C GLN A 639 21.88 12.35 -41.36
N PRO A 640 21.35 11.69 -42.40
CA PRO A 640 19.95 11.81 -42.74
C PRO A 640 19.13 11.14 -41.64
N ARG A 641 18.79 11.91 -40.60
CA ARG A 641 17.57 11.73 -39.81
C ARG A 641 16.47 11.34 -40.80
N PRO A 642 15.72 10.24 -40.61
CA PRO A 642 14.72 9.78 -41.57
C PRO A 642 13.79 10.92 -42.02
N GLY A 643 14.10 11.52 -43.17
CA GLY A 643 13.64 12.87 -43.54
C GLY A 643 12.15 12.91 -43.92
N GLY A 644 11.54 11.74 -44.06
CA GLY A 644 10.11 11.54 -44.16
C GLY A 644 9.46 11.36 -42.78
N ARG A 645 9.12 12.48 -42.12
CA ARG A 645 7.74 12.51 -41.55
C ARG A 645 6.82 12.33 -42.76
N GLY A 646 6.24 11.15 -42.90
CA GLY A 646 5.56 10.74 -44.14
C GLY A 646 4.50 11.75 -44.55
N LYS A 647 4.74 12.46 -45.67
CA LYS A 647 3.80 13.46 -46.22
C LYS A 647 2.58 12.81 -46.88
N THR A 648 2.27 11.56 -46.56
CA THR A 648 1.26 10.73 -47.20
C THR A 648 0.37 10.12 -46.12
N GLY A 649 -0.83 10.68 -45.96
CA GLY A 649 -1.89 10.09 -45.14
C GLY A 649 -2.81 9.20 -45.98
N TYR A 650 -3.46 8.23 -45.34
CA TYR A 650 -4.49 7.39 -45.95
C TYR A 650 -5.79 7.53 -45.14
N PHE A 651 -6.86 7.95 -45.79
CA PHE A 651 -8.15 8.21 -45.14
C PHE A 651 -9.25 7.34 -45.77
N PRO A 652 -9.89 6.42 -45.02
CA PRO A 652 -11.08 5.72 -45.50
C PRO A 652 -12.26 6.70 -45.55
N THR A 653 -13.09 6.58 -46.58
CA THR A 653 -14.29 7.42 -46.78
C THR A 653 -15.46 6.59 -47.32
N LEU A 654 -16.66 7.19 -47.36
CA LEU A 654 -17.86 6.64 -48.02
C LEU A 654 -17.73 6.52 -49.57
N LYS A 655 -16.54 6.77 -50.13
CA LYS A 655 -16.21 6.60 -51.55
C LYS A 655 -14.90 5.81 -51.72
N GLY A 656 -14.57 4.92 -50.78
CA GLY A 656 -13.30 4.22 -50.72
C GLY A 656 -12.18 5.04 -50.06
N ILE A 657 -10.92 4.70 -50.32
CA ILE A 657 -9.77 5.28 -49.61
C ILE A 657 -9.14 6.42 -50.41
N ILE A 658 -8.80 7.51 -49.73
CA ILE A 658 -8.10 8.65 -50.28
C ILE A 658 -6.67 8.67 -49.73
N ARG A 659 -5.68 8.59 -50.64
CA ARG A 659 -4.28 8.92 -50.37
C ARG A 659 -4.13 10.44 -50.44
N TRP A 660 -3.73 11.06 -49.33
CA TRP A 660 -3.53 12.49 -49.21
C TRP A 660 -2.04 12.81 -49.12
N ASN A 661 -1.49 13.43 -50.17
CA ASN A 661 -0.10 13.85 -50.24
C ASN A 661 0.02 15.34 -49.86
N ALA A 662 0.47 15.60 -48.64
CA ALA A 662 0.70 16.92 -48.06
C ALA A 662 2.00 17.57 -48.59
N GLY A 663 1.99 17.95 -49.87
CA GLY A 663 3.00 18.86 -50.42
C GLY A 663 2.90 20.25 -49.79
N LEU A 664 4.04 20.86 -49.43
CA LEU A 664 4.10 22.13 -48.69
C LEU A 664 3.47 23.34 -49.41
N THR A 665 3.19 23.23 -50.71
CA THR A 665 2.62 24.30 -51.54
C THR A 665 1.30 23.92 -52.22
N SER A 666 0.96 22.62 -52.26
CA SER A 666 -0.28 22.07 -52.84
C SER A 666 -0.55 20.67 -52.29
N PRO A 667 -1.51 20.48 -51.36
CA PRO A 667 -1.95 19.14 -50.96
C PRO A 667 -2.72 18.49 -52.11
N THR A 668 -2.42 17.22 -52.42
CA THR A 668 -3.14 16.45 -53.44
C THR A 668 -3.86 15.26 -52.82
N ALA A 669 -5.11 15.05 -53.22
CA ALA A 669 -5.93 13.92 -52.80
C ALA A 669 -6.19 12.99 -53.99
N THR A 670 -5.77 11.74 -53.90
CA THR A 670 -6.00 10.71 -54.92
C THR A 670 -6.84 9.60 -54.32
N ALA A 671 -7.98 9.28 -54.92
CA ALA A 671 -8.74 8.10 -54.54
C ALA A 671 -7.98 6.85 -55.02
N ILE A 672 -7.55 6.01 -54.08
CA ILE A 672 -6.74 4.80 -54.33
C ILE A 672 -7.63 3.57 -54.28
N ASN A 673 -8.49 3.43 -55.27
CA ASN A 673 -9.63 2.52 -55.29
C ASN A 673 -9.54 1.42 -56.37
N ASN A 674 -8.50 1.44 -57.20
CA ASN A 674 -8.42 0.56 -58.37
C ASN A 674 -8.42 -0.94 -57.99
N GLY A 675 -9.26 -1.73 -58.66
CA GLY A 675 -9.53 -3.14 -58.33
C GLY A 675 -10.72 -3.38 -57.39
N LEU A 676 -11.22 -2.35 -56.69
CA LEU A 676 -12.45 -2.49 -55.87
C LEU A 676 -13.70 -2.34 -56.72
N SER A 677 -14.66 -3.26 -56.55
CA SER A 677 -15.97 -3.15 -57.19
C SER A 677 -16.78 -1.97 -56.63
N THR A 678 -17.77 -1.49 -57.38
CA THR A 678 -18.73 -0.47 -56.92
C THR A 678 -19.65 -0.96 -55.79
N THR A 679 -19.61 -2.25 -55.44
CA THR A 679 -20.18 -2.79 -54.20
C THR A 679 -19.18 -2.66 -53.05
N ASN A 680 -17.93 -3.12 -53.23
CA ASN A 680 -16.88 -3.04 -52.19
C ASN A 680 -16.56 -1.59 -51.77
N LEU A 681 -16.79 -0.60 -52.63
CA LEU A 681 -16.51 0.82 -52.35
C LEU A 681 -17.53 1.52 -51.44
N LYS A 682 -18.67 0.89 -51.10
CA LYS A 682 -19.78 1.56 -50.39
C LYS A 682 -19.46 1.86 -48.92
N ARG A 683 -18.77 0.94 -48.23
CA ARG A 683 -18.17 1.18 -46.91
C ARG A 683 -16.82 0.47 -46.79
N VAL A 684 -15.81 1.22 -46.37
CA VAL A 684 -14.53 0.69 -45.87
C VAL A 684 -14.60 0.74 -44.35
N HIS A 685 -14.56 -0.44 -43.71
CA HIS A 685 -14.71 -0.59 -42.26
C HIS A 685 -13.37 -0.50 -41.52
N GLY A 686 -12.25 -0.75 -42.21
CA GLY A 686 -10.92 -0.64 -41.64
C GLY A 686 -9.84 -0.56 -42.73
N PHE A 687 -8.73 0.09 -42.40
CA PHE A 687 -7.53 0.21 -43.22
C PHE A 687 -6.31 -0.01 -42.32
N ILE A 688 -5.39 -0.89 -42.72
CA ILE A 688 -4.14 -1.18 -42.01
C ILE A 688 -3.01 -1.14 -43.05
N ALA A 689 -2.06 -0.23 -42.88
CA ALA A 689 -0.83 -0.24 -43.69
C ALA A 689 0.02 -1.46 -43.33
N ASP A 690 0.58 -2.14 -44.33
CA ASP A 690 1.45 -3.28 -44.12
C ASP A 690 2.84 -2.79 -43.64
N PRO A 691 3.30 -3.13 -42.42
CA PRO A 691 4.57 -2.64 -41.90
C PRO A 691 5.78 -3.20 -42.65
N PHE A 692 5.65 -4.37 -43.31
CA PHE A 692 6.71 -5.00 -44.09
C PHE A 692 6.69 -4.56 -45.55
N GLY A 693 5.51 -4.20 -46.05
CA GLY A 693 5.33 -3.56 -47.34
C GLY A 693 5.75 -2.09 -47.34
N HIS A 694 7.05 -1.80 -47.44
CA HIS A 694 7.56 -0.44 -47.62
C HIS A 694 8.75 -0.37 -48.58
N ASN A 695 8.91 0.76 -49.29
CA ASN A 695 10.03 1.02 -50.22
C ASN A 695 11.17 1.85 -49.57
N GLY A 696 11.31 1.78 -48.25
CA GLY A 696 12.20 2.65 -47.47
C GLY A 696 11.70 4.08 -47.24
N THR A 697 10.67 4.56 -47.96
CA THR A 697 10.13 5.93 -47.80
C THR A 697 8.60 6.00 -47.65
N GLN A 698 7.87 5.04 -48.20
CA GLN A 698 6.40 4.95 -48.20
C GLN A 698 5.96 3.49 -48.11
N PHE A 699 4.77 3.27 -47.53
CA PHE A 699 4.10 1.97 -47.58
C PHE A 699 3.73 1.59 -49.01
N THR A 700 4.04 0.36 -49.40
CA THR A 700 3.75 -0.24 -50.70
C THR A 700 2.52 -1.15 -50.67
N SER A 701 2.14 -1.70 -49.52
CA SER A 701 0.91 -2.49 -49.37
C SER A 701 0.07 -2.11 -48.15
N ALA A 702 -1.19 -2.55 -48.16
CA ALA A 702 -2.15 -2.39 -47.07
C ALA A 702 -3.25 -3.47 -47.14
N TRP A 703 -3.91 -3.70 -46.01
CA TRP A 703 -5.11 -4.52 -45.86
C TRP A 703 -6.32 -3.64 -45.59
N ILE A 704 -7.47 -3.95 -46.20
CA ILE A 704 -8.72 -3.23 -45.99
C ILE A 704 -9.91 -4.18 -45.85
N MET A 705 -10.85 -3.80 -44.99
CA MET A 705 -12.10 -4.53 -44.78
C MET A 705 -13.25 -3.76 -45.44
N THR A 706 -13.99 -4.41 -46.33
CA THR A 706 -15.10 -3.83 -47.12
C THR A 706 -16.37 -4.66 -46.99
N GLU A 707 -17.52 -4.11 -47.37
CA GLU A 707 -18.78 -4.89 -47.47
C GLU A 707 -18.64 -6.10 -48.40
N GLY A 708 -17.70 -6.09 -49.36
CA GLY A 708 -17.41 -7.24 -50.24
C GLY A 708 -16.33 -8.20 -49.72
N GLY A 709 -15.90 -8.07 -48.46
CA GLY A 709 -14.87 -8.90 -47.83
C GLY A 709 -13.53 -8.18 -47.59
N LEU A 710 -12.51 -8.98 -47.26
CA LEU A 710 -11.15 -8.53 -46.93
C LEU A 710 -10.30 -8.45 -48.22
N CYS A 711 -9.73 -7.28 -48.49
CA CYS A 711 -8.87 -7.04 -49.65
C CYS A 711 -7.44 -6.70 -49.25
N TYR A 712 -6.48 -7.13 -50.06
CA TYR A 712 -5.07 -6.74 -49.97
C TYR A 712 -4.69 -5.89 -51.18
N GLY A 713 -4.08 -4.74 -50.94
CA GLY A 713 -3.65 -3.79 -51.97
C GLY A 713 -2.15 -3.74 -52.07
N THR A 714 -1.61 -3.84 -53.28
CA THR A 714 -0.19 -3.62 -53.60
C THR A 714 0.00 -2.35 -54.42
N ASN A 715 1.18 -1.73 -54.30
CA ASN A 715 1.57 -0.45 -54.91
C ASN A 715 0.70 0.75 -54.51
N ILE A 716 0.23 0.79 -53.26
CA ILE A 716 -0.72 1.81 -52.75
C ILE A 716 -0.23 3.28 -52.81
N HIS A 717 1.06 3.50 -53.05
CA HIS A 717 1.68 4.81 -53.17
C HIS A 717 1.72 5.36 -54.61
N SER A 718 1.53 4.51 -55.64
CA SER A 718 1.80 4.84 -57.05
C SER A 718 0.68 4.41 -58.00
N SER A 719 0.40 3.11 -58.10
CA SER A 719 -0.65 2.54 -58.95
C SER A 719 -1.24 1.30 -58.26
N GLU A 720 -2.23 1.52 -57.39
CA GLU A 720 -2.77 0.44 -56.57
C GLU A 720 -3.53 -0.61 -57.39
N THR A 721 -3.60 -1.83 -56.85
CA THR A 721 -4.57 -2.83 -57.26
C THR A 721 -5.00 -3.62 -56.04
N TRP A 722 -6.26 -3.44 -55.64
CA TRP A 722 -6.87 -4.20 -54.55
C TRP A 722 -7.35 -5.55 -55.05
N THR A 723 -6.87 -6.62 -54.42
CA THR A 723 -7.30 -8.00 -54.69
C THR A 723 -8.10 -8.49 -53.49
N VAL A 724 -9.34 -8.97 -53.71
CA VAL A 724 -10.11 -9.66 -52.66
C VAL A 724 -9.36 -10.93 -52.25
N LYS A 725 -9.17 -11.14 -50.94
CA LYS A 725 -8.47 -12.30 -50.37
C LYS A 725 -9.40 -13.26 -49.64
N LEU A 726 -10.46 -12.74 -49.02
CA LEU A 726 -11.63 -13.50 -48.57
C LEU A 726 -12.89 -12.70 -48.91
N THR A 727 -13.87 -13.32 -49.56
CA THR A 727 -15.23 -12.77 -49.68
C THR A 727 -16.03 -12.98 -48.39
N GLU A 728 -17.17 -12.31 -48.27
CA GLU A 728 -18.15 -12.57 -47.20
C GLU A 728 -18.61 -14.05 -47.17
N ALA A 729 -18.77 -14.67 -48.35
CA ALA A 729 -19.15 -16.07 -48.48
C ALA A 729 -18.04 -17.03 -48.00
N ASP A 730 -16.77 -16.72 -48.30
CA ASP A 730 -15.62 -17.49 -47.79
C ASP A 730 -15.54 -17.38 -46.27
N ALA A 731 -15.72 -16.17 -45.71
CA ALA A 731 -15.73 -15.94 -44.27
C ALA A 731 -16.86 -16.68 -43.55
N CYS A 732 -18.09 -16.65 -44.08
CA CYS A 732 -19.21 -17.44 -43.56
C CYS A 732 -18.93 -18.95 -43.61
N THR A 733 -18.26 -19.41 -44.68
CA THR A 733 -17.90 -20.83 -44.86
C THR A 733 -16.82 -21.26 -43.85
N LEU A 734 -15.79 -20.44 -43.62
CA LEU A 734 -14.75 -20.71 -42.61
C LEU A 734 -15.30 -20.72 -41.18
N LEU A 735 -16.24 -19.83 -40.86
CA LEU A 735 -16.79 -19.67 -39.51
C LEU A 735 -17.94 -20.63 -39.18
N GLY A 736 -18.42 -21.42 -40.14
CA GLY A 736 -19.40 -22.50 -39.92
C GLY A 736 -20.78 -22.06 -39.45
N LYS A 737 -21.10 -20.76 -39.56
CA LYS A 737 -22.40 -20.15 -39.23
C LYS A 737 -22.75 -19.12 -40.30
N THR A 738 -24.05 -18.91 -40.52
CA THR A 738 -24.55 -17.80 -41.34
C THR A 738 -24.31 -16.48 -40.60
N VAL A 739 -23.15 -15.86 -40.80
CA VAL A 739 -22.85 -14.54 -40.23
C VAL A 739 -23.65 -13.49 -41.00
N THR A 740 -24.86 -13.20 -40.52
CA THR A 740 -25.56 -11.98 -40.94
C THR A 740 -24.80 -10.79 -40.35
N LEU A 741 -23.96 -10.15 -41.16
CA LEU A 741 -23.25 -8.93 -40.76
C LEU A 741 -24.28 -7.89 -40.28
N LEU A 742 -24.10 -7.42 -39.04
CA LEU A 742 -25.09 -6.62 -38.34
C LEU A 742 -25.01 -5.16 -38.81
N TYR A 743 -25.71 -4.88 -39.92
CA TYR A 743 -25.53 -3.67 -40.76
C TYR A 743 -25.94 -2.31 -40.15
N ASN A 744 -26.20 -2.22 -38.84
CA ASN A 744 -26.63 -1.00 -38.15
C ASN A 744 -25.46 -0.22 -37.52
N PHE A 745 -24.56 0.30 -38.36
CA PHE A 745 -23.72 1.44 -37.98
C PHE A 745 -24.51 2.76 -38.12
N THR A 746 -25.14 3.18 -37.02
CA THR A 746 -25.63 4.57 -36.86
C THR A 746 -24.48 5.45 -36.34
N PRO A 747 -24.20 6.61 -36.94
CA PRO A 747 -23.06 7.45 -36.54
C PRO A 747 -23.41 8.35 -35.34
N ASP A 748 -23.61 7.74 -34.17
CA ASP A 748 -23.68 8.47 -32.89
C ASP A 748 -22.74 7.80 -31.88
N VAL A 749 -21.63 8.47 -31.55
CA VAL A 749 -20.48 7.84 -30.86
C VAL A 749 -20.68 7.91 -29.34
N LYS A 750 -21.64 7.12 -28.84
CA LYS A 750 -21.78 6.80 -27.42
C LYS A 750 -22.17 5.34 -27.22
N ALA A 751 -21.40 4.66 -26.37
CA ALA A 751 -21.38 3.22 -26.09
C ALA A 751 -20.60 2.35 -27.08
N ASP A 752 -20.04 1.28 -26.51
CA ASP A 752 -19.45 0.05 -27.05
C ASP A 752 -18.30 0.16 -28.06
N GLY A 753 -17.09 -0.19 -27.58
CA GLY A 753 -15.85 -0.19 -28.36
C GLY A 753 -15.40 -1.61 -28.75
N TYR A 754 -15.32 -1.86 -30.06
CA TYR A 754 -14.74 -3.06 -30.64
C TYR A 754 -13.28 -2.81 -31.04
N ILE A 755 -12.40 -3.80 -30.81
CA ILE A 755 -11.01 -3.77 -31.29
C ILE A 755 -10.74 -5.05 -32.10
N HIS A 756 -10.28 -4.86 -33.33
CA HIS A 756 -9.78 -5.94 -34.18
C HIS A 756 -8.25 -6.00 -34.05
N VAL A 757 -7.71 -7.17 -33.69
CA VAL A 757 -6.25 -7.38 -33.62
C VAL A 757 -5.88 -8.49 -34.60
N LEU A 758 -5.03 -8.16 -35.58
CA LEU A 758 -4.53 -9.12 -36.56
C LEU A 758 -3.03 -9.31 -36.31
N ALA A 759 -2.64 -10.51 -35.90
CA ALA A 759 -1.26 -10.87 -35.57
C ALA A 759 -0.74 -11.93 -36.53
N ALA A 760 0.47 -11.76 -37.04
CA ALA A 760 1.14 -12.75 -37.85
C ALA A 760 2.25 -13.43 -37.03
N GLU A 761 2.34 -14.76 -37.13
CA GLU A 761 3.34 -15.58 -36.44
C GLU A 761 4.14 -16.36 -37.48
N TYR A 762 5.47 -16.35 -37.35
CA TYR A 762 6.38 -16.96 -38.32
C TYR A 762 7.05 -18.18 -37.69
N VAL A 763 6.68 -19.38 -38.15
CA VAL A 763 7.18 -20.65 -37.57
C VAL A 763 7.60 -21.59 -38.69
N GLY A 764 8.85 -22.06 -38.63
CA GLY A 764 9.36 -23.11 -39.53
C GLY A 764 9.42 -22.73 -41.02
N GLY A 765 9.39 -21.44 -41.37
CA GLY A 765 9.37 -20.95 -42.76
C GLY A 765 7.99 -20.61 -43.32
N ASN A 766 6.92 -20.84 -42.55
CA ASN A 766 5.54 -20.51 -42.93
C ASN A 766 5.04 -19.28 -42.17
N ILE A 767 4.17 -18.49 -42.81
CA ILE A 767 3.49 -17.33 -42.20
C ILE A 767 2.07 -17.74 -41.82
N TYR A 768 1.74 -17.68 -40.54
CA TYR A 768 0.39 -17.94 -40.02
C TYR A 768 -0.26 -16.62 -39.60
N TYR A 769 -1.44 -16.32 -40.14
CA TYR A 769 -2.20 -15.11 -39.81
C TYR A 769 -3.33 -15.44 -38.82
N LYS A 770 -3.32 -14.81 -37.64
CA LYS A 770 -4.35 -14.93 -36.60
C LYS A 770 -5.19 -13.66 -36.56
N ILE A 771 -6.51 -13.80 -36.57
CA ILE A 771 -7.46 -12.67 -36.46
C ILE A 771 -8.22 -12.82 -35.15
N TYR A 772 -7.94 -11.93 -34.20
CA TYR A 772 -8.63 -11.88 -32.91
C TYR A 772 -9.74 -10.82 -32.94
N TRP A 773 -10.91 -11.24 -32.46
CA TRP A 773 -12.08 -10.39 -32.29
C TRP A 773 -12.25 -10.13 -30.79
N LEU A 774 -12.04 -8.88 -30.35
CA LEU A 774 -12.09 -8.50 -28.95
C LEU A 774 -13.18 -7.46 -28.71
N TRP A 775 -14.10 -7.78 -27.81
CA TRP A 775 -15.09 -6.84 -27.29
C TRP A 775 -15.15 -6.92 -25.75
N SER A 776 -15.53 -5.81 -25.12
CA SER A 776 -15.83 -5.75 -23.69
C SER A 776 -17.21 -5.15 -23.51
N ALA A 777 -18.13 -5.89 -22.90
CA ALA A 777 -19.46 -5.38 -22.56
C ALA A 777 -19.41 -4.38 -21.38
N ASN A 778 -18.50 -4.61 -20.42
CA ASN A 778 -18.50 -3.96 -19.12
C ASN A 778 -17.21 -3.16 -18.88
N ARG A 779 -16.88 -2.24 -19.81
CA ARG A 779 -15.81 -1.23 -19.74
C ARG A 779 -14.62 -1.56 -18.81
N GLY A 780 -13.88 -2.61 -19.16
CA GLY A 780 -12.61 -2.96 -18.50
C GLY A 780 -12.66 -4.08 -17.47
N GLY A 781 -13.83 -4.42 -16.91
CA GLY A 781 -13.93 -5.49 -15.90
C GLY A 781 -13.73 -6.92 -16.44
N THR A 782 -14.05 -7.16 -17.72
CA THR A 782 -13.80 -8.44 -18.40
C THR A 782 -13.81 -8.27 -19.91
N TRP A 783 -13.00 -9.08 -20.59
CA TRP A 783 -13.01 -9.24 -22.05
C TRP A 783 -13.38 -10.68 -22.38
N GLN A 784 -14.19 -10.88 -23.42
CA GLN A 784 -14.48 -12.20 -23.95
C GLN A 784 -13.93 -12.33 -25.37
N CYS A 785 -13.29 -13.47 -25.65
CA CYS A 785 -13.06 -13.94 -27.01
C CYS A 785 -14.02 -15.09 -27.29
N ASP A 786 -14.62 -15.12 -28.49
CA ASP A 786 -15.31 -16.33 -28.96
C ASP A 786 -14.26 -17.33 -29.47
N ASN A 787 -14.38 -18.59 -29.08
CA ASN A 787 -13.27 -19.55 -29.06
C ASN A 787 -13.11 -20.23 -30.43
N THR A 788 -12.68 -19.45 -31.44
CA THR A 788 -12.52 -19.90 -32.82
C THR A 788 -11.27 -20.74 -33.04
N LYS A 789 -11.39 -21.75 -33.92
CA LYS A 789 -10.33 -22.74 -34.18
C LYS A 789 -9.19 -22.14 -35.00
N TRP A 790 -7.99 -22.70 -34.86
CA TRP A 790 -6.84 -22.33 -35.69
C TRP A 790 -7.11 -22.62 -37.16
N VAL A 791 -6.62 -21.75 -38.05
CA VAL A 791 -6.66 -21.91 -39.51
C VAL A 791 -5.25 -21.73 -40.05
N GLY A 792 -4.62 -22.82 -40.48
CA GLY A 792 -3.30 -22.80 -41.11
C GLY A 792 -3.39 -22.74 -42.63
N PHE A 793 -2.58 -21.87 -43.24
CA PHE A 793 -2.29 -21.87 -44.67
C PHE A 793 -0.88 -22.43 -44.89
N ALA A 794 -0.76 -23.53 -45.63
CA ALA A 794 0.53 -24.00 -46.13
C ALA A 794 0.91 -23.25 -47.44
N PRO A 795 2.19 -23.21 -47.85
CA PRO A 795 2.63 -22.51 -49.07
C PRO A 795 2.02 -23.03 -50.39
N ASP A 796 1.39 -24.20 -50.38
CA ASP A 796 0.67 -24.82 -51.49
C ASP A 796 -0.83 -24.45 -51.54
N GLY A 797 -1.34 -23.72 -50.54
CA GLY A 797 -2.72 -23.26 -50.45
C GLY A 797 -3.70 -24.22 -49.80
N VAL A 798 -3.25 -25.34 -49.21
CA VAL A 798 -4.14 -26.27 -48.49
C VAL A 798 -4.43 -25.76 -47.07
N LEU A 799 -5.69 -25.90 -46.64
CA LEU A 799 -6.21 -25.39 -45.37
C LEU A 799 -6.27 -26.48 -44.28
N GLY A 800 -5.74 -26.21 -43.08
CA GLY A 800 -5.76 -27.13 -41.93
C GLY A 800 -6.32 -26.49 -40.65
N ILE A 801 -7.06 -27.27 -39.84
CA ILE A 801 -7.72 -26.81 -38.61
C ILE A 801 -7.24 -27.63 -37.40
N LEU A 802 -6.70 -26.98 -36.37
CA LEU A 802 -6.04 -27.64 -35.23
C LEU A 802 -6.31 -26.94 -33.87
N GLY A 803 -7.18 -27.50 -33.04
CA GLY A 803 -7.28 -27.15 -31.61
C GLY A 803 -7.94 -25.80 -31.25
N SER A 804 -7.78 -25.43 -29.98
CA SER A 804 -8.35 -24.25 -29.30
C SER A 804 -7.37 -23.72 -28.23
N LEU A 805 -7.48 -22.45 -27.85
CA LEU A 805 -6.55 -21.77 -26.93
C LEU A 805 -7.33 -20.85 -25.98
N ASN A 806 -7.07 -20.94 -24.67
CA ASN A 806 -7.55 -19.96 -23.70
C ASN A 806 -6.48 -18.89 -23.47
N MET A 807 -6.89 -17.62 -23.45
CA MET A 807 -6.01 -16.47 -23.23
C MET A 807 -6.56 -15.56 -22.14
N THR A 808 -5.66 -14.94 -21.38
CA THR A 808 -5.95 -13.94 -20.36
C THR A 808 -5.16 -12.68 -20.68
N ALA A 809 -5.86 -11.54 -20.81
CA ALA A 809 -5.22 -10.24 -21.00
C ALA A 809 -5.07 -9.55 -19.64
N SER A 810 -3.89 -8.98 -19.37
CA SER A 810 -3.65 -8.10 -18.23
C SER A 810 -3.45 -6.65 -18.70
N TYR A 811 -4.08 -5.73 -17.99
CA TYR A 811 -3.92 -4.29 -18.21
C TYR A 811 -2.77 -3.76 -17.35
N HIS A 812 -2.02 -2.80 -17.89
CA HIS A 812 -1.00 -2.06 -17.16
C HIS A 812 -1.20 -0.55 -17.39
N GLU A 813 -1.04 0.26 -16.35
CA GLU A 813 -1.52 1.66 -16.32
C GLU A 813 -0.83 2.59 -17.34
N ALA A 814 0.29 2.17 -17.93
CA ALA A 814 0.99 2.88 -19.00
C ALA A 814 0.31 2.80 -20.39
N GLY A 815 -0.88 2.18 -20.49
CA GLY A 815 -1.60 2.01 -21.77
C GLY A 815 -1.00 0.94 -22.70
N VAL A 816 -0.10 0.11 -22.18
CA VAL A 816 0.44 -1.08 -22.85
C VAL A 816 -0.33 -2.30 -22.34
N PHE A 817 -0.77 -3.14 -23.26
CA PHE A 817 -1.52 -4.36 -22.96
C PHE A 817 -0.61 -5.58 -23.12
N TYR A 818 -0.70 -6.51 -22.16
CA TYR A 818 -0.02 -7.80 -22.23
C TYR A 818 -1.04 -8.92 -22.42
N LEU A 819 -0.76 -9.83 -23.36
CA LEU A 819 -1.57 -11.00 -23.65
C LEU A 819 -0.78 -12.25 -23.26
N HIS A 820 -1.32 -13.03 -22.32
CA HIS A 820 -0.81 -14.35 -21.96
C HIS A 820 -1.82 -15.42 -22.36
N GLY A 821 -1.34 -16.63 -22.66
CA GLY A 821 -2.20 -17.75 -23.01
C GLY A 821 -1.43 -19.05 -22.96
N ARG A 822 -2.06 -20.10 -22.42
CA ARG A 822 -1.44 -21.43 -22.30
C ARG A 822 -2.19 -22.43 -23.18
N GLY A 823 -1.53 -22.90 -24.22
CA GLY A 823 -2.08 -23.90 -25.13
C GLY A 823 -1.92 -25.30 -24.58
N THR A 824 -2.98 -26.11 -24.59
CA THR A 824 -2.89 -27.56 -24.40
C THR A 824 -3.06 -28.25 -25.75
N TRP A 825 -2.05 -29.00 -26.18
CA TRP A 825 -2.06 -29.67 -27.48
C TRP A 825 -2.33 -31.17 -27.33
N THR A 826 -3.42 -31.66 -27.95
CA THR A 826 -3.79 -33.09 -27.91
C THR A 826 -3.52 -33.72 -29.27
N ALA A 827 -2.29 -34.21 -29.45
CA ALA A 827 -1.87 -34.89 -30.68
C ALA A 827 -2.56 -36.26 -30.81
N ASN A 828 -3.51 -36.38 -31.72
CA ASN A 828 -4.28 -37.61 -31.93
C ASN A 828 -3.56 -38.57 -32.90
N GLN A 829 -2.32 -38.96 -32.58
CA GLN A 829 -1.62 -40.11 -33.20
C GLN A 829 -0.41 -40.62 -32.39
N THR A 830 -0.03 -41.88 -32.63
CA THR A 830 0.71 -42.73 -31.69
C THR A 830 2.24 -42.69 -31.84
N TYR A 831 2.95 -41.93 -30.99
CA TYR A 831 4.37 -42.16 -30.68
C TYR A 831 4.71 -41.84 -29.21
N PRO A 832 5.61 -42.60 -28.54
CA PRO A 832 5.78 -42.52 -27.08
C PRO A 832 7.01 -41.71 -26.63
N THR A 833 6.94 -40.38 -26.68
CA THR A 833 7.82 -39.49 -25.88
C THR A 833 7.02 -38.29 -25.38
N ARG A 834 6.91 -38.15 -24.06
CA ARG A 834 6.22 -37.02 -23.41
C ARG A 834 7.27 -35.95 -23.07
N ALA A 835 7.31 -34.89 -23.86
CA ALA A 835 8.07 -33.68 -23.57
C ALA A 835 7.08 -32.51 -23.48
N GLU A 836 6.95 -31.94 -22.29
CA GLU A 836 6.09 -30.77 -22.06
C GLU A 836 6.95 -29.51 -22.25
N TRP A 837 6.53 -28.64 -23.17
CA TRP A 837 7.25 -27.41 -23.53
C TRP A 837 6.38 -26.21 -23.18
N ASP A 838 6.57 -25.64 -21.98
CA ASP A 838 5.99 -24.33 -21.66
C ASP A 838 6.83 -23.22 -22.31
N ALA A 839 6.32 -22.69 -23.43
CA ALA A 839 6.90 -21.54 -24.12
C ALA A 839 6.01 -20.31 -23.90
N ALA A 840 6.34 -19.49 -22.90
CA ALA A 840 5.70 -18.19 -22.69
C ALA A 840 6.22 -17.17 -23.71
N ILE A 841 5.33 -16.60 -24.53
CA ILE A 841 5.67 -15.58 -25.53
C ILE A 841 4.86 -14.31 -25.25
N SER A 842 5.55 -13.24 -24.89
CA SER A 842 4.98 -11.92 -24.59
C SER A 842 5.27 -10.93 -25.73
N TYR A 843 4.25 -10.25 -26.24
CA TYR A 843 4.39 -9.17 -27.24
C TYR A 843 3.87 -7.84 -26.71
N PRO A 844 4.67 -6.76 -26.66
CA PRO A 844 4.19 -5.43 -26.32
C PRO A 844 3.55 -4.75 -27.54
N ILE A 845 2.35 -4.18 -27.36
CA ILE A 845 1.70 -3.32 -28.37
C ILE A 845 1.66 -1.89 -27.83
N VAL A 846 2.27 -0.95 -28.56
CA VAL A 846 2.39 0.47 -28.17
C VAL A 846 1.55 1.35 -29.08
N LEU A 847 0.52 1.98 -28.52
CA LEU A 847 -0.30 2.98 -29.21
C LEU A 847 0.18 4.39 -28.85
N ARG A 848 0.37 5.26 -29.86
CA ARG A 848 0.62 6.70 -29.65
C ARG A 848 -0.56 7.51 -30.17
N SER A 849 -1.15 8.35 -29.33
CA SER A 849 -2.20 9.28 -29.73
C SER A 849 -1.65 10.38 -30.65
N THR A 850 -2.19 10.50 -31.85
CA THR A 850 -1.91 11.62 -32.76
C THR A 850 -2.92 12.74 -32.55
N SER A 851 -2.44 13.96 -32.29
CA SER A 851 -3.30 15.14 -32.21
C SER A 851 -3.80 15.57 -33.60
N LEU A 852 -5.09 15.88 -33.69
CA LEU A 852 -5.73 16.45 -34.89
C LEU A 852 -5.59 17.98 -34.88
N PRO A 853 -5.45 18.63 -36.06
CA PRO A 853 -5.39 20.09 -36.16
C PRO A 853 -6.76 20.73 -35.90
N THR A 854 -6.74 21.89 -35.25
CA THR A 854 -7.93 22.71 -34.97
C THR A 854 -8.47 23.38 -36.24
N PHE A 855 -9.80 23.42 -36.38
CA PHE A 855 -10.50 24.21 -37.38
C PHE A 855 -11.23 25.40 -36.72
N GLU A 856 -11.38 26.51 -37.44
CA GLU A 856 -11.94 27.76 -36.90
C GLU A 856 -13.47 27.72 -36.67
N PRO A 857 -13.99 28.41 -35.63
CA PRO A 857 -15.42 28.46 -35.34
C PRO A 857 -16.15 29.52 -36.18
N GLY A 858 -16.85 29.12 -37.25
CA GLY A 858 -17.33 30.08 -38.27
C GLY A 858 -18.62 29.78 -39.04
N ALA A 859 -19.53 28.90 -38.58
CA ALA A 859 -20.79 28.64 -39.31
C ALA A 859 -22.02 28.43 -38.41
N ARG A 860 -23.11 29.16 -38.68
CA ARG A 860 -24.47 28.89 -38.15
C ARG A 860 -25.30 28.17 -39.20
N GLN A 861 -26.18 27.25 -38.80
CA GLN A 861 -27.50 27.11 -39.43
C GLN A 861 -28.57 26.51 -38.50
N SER A 862 -29.81 26.50 -38.98
CA SER A 862 -31.03 26.69 -38.19
C SER A 862 -31.69 25.43 -37.61
N VAL A 863 -32.38 25.62 -36.49
CA VAL A 863 -33.39 24.71 -35.89
C VAL A 863 -34.64 24.59 -36.77
N ALA A 864 -35.33 23.46 -36.70
CA ALA A 864 -36.74 23.31 -37.08
C ALA A 864 -37.52 22.59 -35.96
N TYR A 865 -38.73 23.07 -35.65
CA TYR A 865 -39.66 22.51 -34.65
C TYR A 865 -40.94 21.97 -35.34
N GLY A 866 -41.59 20.95 -34.75
CA GLY A 866 -42.93 20.48 -35.13
C GLY A 866 -43.66 19.78 -33.97
N PRO A 867 -45.00 19.89 -33.79
CA PRO A 867 -45.65 19.73 -32.47
C PRO A 867 -46.91 18.80 -32.45
N HIS A 868 -47.87 19.08 -31.54
CA HIS A 868 -49.15 18.37 -31.23
C HIS A 868 -49.00 17.15 -30.31
N PHE A 869 -49.89 16.78 -29.37
CA PHE A 869 -51.19 17.27 -28.80
C PHE A 869 -51.17 16.91 -27.27
N LEU A 870 -52.07 17.22 -26.31
CA LEU A 870 -53.25 18.10 -26.05
C LEU A 870 -54.32 17.32 -25.21
N VAL A 871 -54.27 17.44 -23.87
CA VAL A 871 -55.33 17.94 -22.93
C VAL A 871 -56.78 17.41 -23.11
N TRP A 872 -57.55 16.93 -22.10
CA TRP A 872 -57.81 17.46 -20.73
C TRP A 872 -58.17 16.32 -19.67
N PRO A 873 -58.96 16.45 -18.54
CA PRO A 873 -58.80 15.60 -17.34
C PRO A 873 -60.10 14.93 -16.79
N TYR A 874 -60.10 14.47 -15.52
CA TYR A 874 -61.29 14.30 -14.66
C TYR A 874 -61.01 14.84 -13.22
N CYS A 875 -62.05 15.08 -12.42
CA CYS A 875 -61.99 15.93 -11.20
C CYS A 875 -62.66 15.31 -9.95
N ASN A 876 -62.55 16.03 -8.82
CA ASN A 876 -63.31 15.91 -7.54
C ASN A 876 -62.88 14.80 -6.54
N SER A 877 -62.97 15.00 -5.20
CA SER A 877 -63.32 16.23 -4.43
C SER A 877 -63.01 16.13 -2.91
N GLY A 878 -62.62 17.26 -2.30
CA GLY A 878 -62.70 17.55 -0.86
C GLY A 878 -61.41 17.36 -0.04
N GLY A 879 -61.04 18.22 0.93
CA GLY A 879 -61.59 19.56 1.22
C GLY A 879 -61.14 20.20 2.55
N VAL A 880 -60.67 21.46 2.47
CA VAL A 880 -60.53 22.49 3.56
C VAL A 880 -59.48 22.22 4.70
N PRO A 881 -59.00 23.23 5.47
CA PRO A 881 -57.54 23.46 5.54
C PRO A 881 -56.93 23.86 6.93
N TYR A 882 -55.67 24.35 6.90
CA TYR A 882 -54.77 24.78 8.00
C TYR A 882 -54.14 23.62 8.82
N GLY A 883 -52.89 23.75 9.31
CA GLY A 883 -51.99 24.91 9.27
C GLY A 883 -50.52 24.58 9.58
N THR A 884 -49.75 25.65 9.82
CA THR A 884 -48.32 25.77 10.18
C THR A 884 -47.65 24.60 10.94
N ASP A 885 -46.39 24.37 10.57
CA ASP A 885 -45.27 23.81 11.34
C ASP A 885 -45.51 22.54 12.17
N ASP A 886 -44.88 21.42 11.75
CA ASP A 886 -43.83 20.82 12.59
C ASP A 886 -42.88 19.88 11.80
N HIS A 887 -41.78 19.48 12.44
CA HIS A 887 -40.75 18.60 11.88
C HIS A 887 -41.22 17.14 11.75
N VAL A 888 -41.03 16.53 10.57
CA VAL A 888 -41.20 15.07 10.37
C VAL A 888 -39.86 14.42 10.05
N TYR A 889 -39.47 13.45 10.88
CA TYR A 889 -38.30 12.60 10.66
C TYR A 889 -38.56 11.60 9.52
N GLY A 890 -37.79 11.69 8.44
CA GLY A 890 -37.72 10.65 7.42
C GLY A 890 -36.81 9.51 7.86
N TYR A 891 -37.37 8.44 8.44
CA TYR A 891 -36.64 7.21 8.74
C TYR A 891 -36.40 6.41 7.44
N GLY A 892 -35.21 6.56 6.85
CA GLY A 892 -34.74 5.70 5.76
C GLY A 892 -33.94 4.53 6.30
N GLN A 893 -34.52 3.33 6.33
CA GLN A 893 -33.73 2.09 6.45
C GLN A 893 -33.29 1.65 5.06
N GLU A 894 -32.04 1.96 4.70
CA GLU A 894 -31.37 1.25 3.61
C GLU A 894 -30.84 -0.09 4.13
N TYR A 895 -31.43 -1.19 3.66
CA TYR A 895 -30.86 -2.53 3.80
C TYR A 895 -29.77 -2.69 2.73
N ASP A 896 -28.51 -2.44 3.12
CA ASP A 896 -27.35 -2.73 2.26
C ASP A 896 -26.86 -4.18 2.49
N ILE A 897 -26.54 -4.88 1.41
CA ILE A 897 -26.22 -6.32 1.41
C ILE A 897 -24.73 -6.48 1.12
N THR A 898 -23.91 -6.52 2.18
CA THR A 898 -22.46 -6.60 2.06
C THR A 898 -21.95 -8.04 1.90
N THR A 899 -21.35 -8.33 0.75
CA THR A 899 -20.38 -9.42 0.57
C THR A 899 -19.04 -8.85 0.09
N HIS A 900 -17.95 -9.51 0.50
CA HIS A 900 -16.62 -8.90 0.60
C HIS A 900 -15.92 -8.49 -0.70
N ALA A 901 -15.00 -7.53 -0.53
CA ALA A 901 -13.75 -7.31 -1.27
C ALA A 901 -13.83 -7.00 -2.79
N ILE A 902 -13.67 -5.72 -3.11
CA ILE A 902 -12.62 -5.19 -4.02
C ILE A 902 -12.41 -3.71 -3.65
N ASP A 903 -11.17 -3.21 -3.72
CA ASP A 903 -10.84 -1.84 -3.34
C ASP A 903 -11.46 -0.77 -4.24
N LYS A 904 -11.68 0.42 -3.67
CA LYS A 904 -12.21 1.57 -4.42
C LYS A 904 -11.16 2.17 -5.35
N TRP A 905 -11.51 2.23 -6.62
CA TRP A 905 -10.76 2.95 -7.66
C TRP A 905 -11.54 4.22 -8.03
N ASP A 906 -11.13 5.38 -7.51
CA ASP A 906 -11.72 6.69 -7.82
C ASP A 906 -10.81 7.49 -8.76
N GLY A 907 -11.24 7.65 -10.02
CA GLY A 907 -10.66 8.61 -10.97
C GLY A 907 -11.59 9.82 -11.19
N LEU A 908 -11.23 10.88 -11.94
CA LEU A 908 -10.00 11.13 -12.69
C LEU A 908 -10.02 12.60 -13.23
N PHE A 909 -8.90 13.05 -13.80
CA PHE A 909 -8.73 14.22 -14.71
C PHE A 909 -8.65 15.67 -14.20
N SER A 910 -7.80 16.41 -14.91
CA SER A 910 -7.91 17.84 -15.28
C SER A 910 -7.49 17.96 -16.77
N PRO A 911 -7.55 19.13 -17.47
CA PRO A 911 -7.97 20.47 -17.03
C PRO A 911 -8.93 21.24 -17.99
N ALA A 912 -9.25 22.48 -17.59
CA ALA A 912 -9.66 23.64 -18.42
C ALA A 912 -11.09 23.75 -19.04
N TRP A 913 -11.96 24.55 -18.37
CA TRP A 913 -12.77 25.71 -18.85
C TRP A 913 -13.44 25.68 -20.26
N SER A 914 -14.68 26.15 -20.50
CA SER A 914 -15.66 26.97 -19.74
C SER A 914 -17.03 27.01 -20.51
N PRO A 915 -18.03 27.89 -20.22
CA PRO A 915 -18.83 28.00 -18.99
C PRO A 915 -20.38 27.97 -19.22
N GLY A 916 -21.18 27.65 -18.18
CA GLY A 916 -22.52 28.26 -18.00
C GLY A 916 -23.74 27.37 -17.64
N ALA A 917 -24.72 28.02 -16.99
CA ALA A 917 -26.16 27.73 -16.93
C ALA A 917 -26.72 26.49 -16.16
N SER A 918 -26.97 26.70 -14.86
CA SER A 918 -28.24 26.41 -14.14
C SER A 918 -28.97 25.05 -14.32
N GLY A 919 -28.98 24.27 -13.24
CA GLY A 919 -29.58 22.94 -13.13
C GLY A 919 -31.11 22.80 -13.15
N LYS A 920 -31.53 21.54 -13.07
CA LYS A 920 -32.76 21.03 -12.44
C LYS A 920 -32.64 19.50 -12.21
N THR A 921 -33.33 19.00 -11.19
CA THR A 921 -33.40 17.57 -10.83
C THR A 921 -34.38 16.80 -11.72
N PRO A 922 -34.09 15.53 -12.04
CA PRO A 922 -35.09 14.55 -12.44
C PRO A 922 -35.31 13.48 -11.35
N THR A 923 -36.59 13.21 -11.02
CA THR A 923 -37.00 12.08 -10.18
C THR A 923 -36.95 10.77 -10.98
N ALA A 924 -36.45 9.70 -10.39
CA ALA A 924 -36.61 8.35 -10.96
C ALA A 924 -38.02 7.81 -10.66
N TYR A 925 -38.62 7.15 -11.65
CA TYR A 925 -39.80 6.31 -11.49
C TYR A 925 -39.55 5.04 -12.31
N VAL A 926 -39.50 3.89 -11.65
CA VAL A 926 -39.27 2.59 -12.32
C VAL A 926 -40.62 2.02 -12.73
N GLY A 927 -40.72 1.53 -13.97
CA GLY A 927 -41.88 0.80 -14.47
C GLY A 927 -41.53 -0.66 -14.69
N ASP A 928 -42.34 -1.56 -14.12
CA ASP A 928 -42.22 -3.01 -14.31
C ASP A 928 -42.49 -3.44 -15.75
N ALA A 929 -41.80 -4.50 -16.18
CA ALA A 929 -42.11 -5.24 -17.40
C ALA A 929 -41.92 -6.75 -17.14
N THR A 930 -43.01 -7.43 -16.77
CA THR A 930 -43.02 -8.88 -16.50
C THR A 930 -42.90 -9.72 -17.78
N MET A 931 -42.27 -10.88 -17.68
CA MET A 931 -42.54 -12.03 -18.57
C MET A 931 -42.54 -13.35 -17.78
N SER A 932 -43.27 -14.34 -18.30
CA SER A 932 -43.83 -15.46 -17.52
C SER A 932 -43.44 -16.84 -18.06
N GLY A 933 -43.14 -17.80 -17.19
CA GLY A 933 -42.94 -19.21 -17.56
C GLY A 933 -42.76 -20.16 -16.37
N ASN A 934 -43.84 -20.83 -15.96
CA ASN A 934 -43.89 -21.89 -14.93
C ASN A 934 -43.68 -23.28 -15.61
N PRO A 935 -43.46 -24.43 -14.92
CA PRO A 935 -43.29 -24.63 -13.47
C PRO A 935 -42.19 -25.62 -13.00
N ALA A 936 -41.67 -25.42 -11.77
CA ALA A 936 -41.31 -26.47 -10.80
C ALA A 936 -40.67 -25.88 -9.52
N HIS A 937 -41.46 -25.52 -8.51
CA HIS A 937 -40.92 -24.98 -7.25
C HIS A 937 -40.70 -26.07 -6.18
N THR A 938 -39.43 -26.41 -5.93
CA THR A 938 -39.01 -26.87 -4.59
C THR A 938 -38.86 -25.62 -3.72
N ILE A 939 -39.58 -25.54 -2.61
CA ILE A 939 -39.47 -24.39 -1.69
C ILE A 939 -38.19 -24.55 -0.85
N ALA A 940 -37.11 -23.90 -1.30
CA ALA A 940 -35.97 -23.60 -0.45
C ALA A 940 -36.25 -22.28 0.28
N ILE A 941 -36.33 -22.32 1.60
CA ILE A 941 -36.39 -21.10 2.44
C ILE A 941 -34.94 -20.62 2.61
N PRO A 942 -34.55 -19.43 2.10
CA PRO A 942 -33.22 -18.90 2.36
C PRO A 942 -33.13 -18.47 3.83
N ALA A 943 -32.23 -19.10 4.59
CA ALA A 943 -31.89 -18.64 5.93
C ALA A 943 -31.15 -17.29 5.84
N ILE A 944 -31.59 -16.29 6.60
CA ILE A 944 -30.90 -15.00 6.68
C ILE A 944 -29.69 -15.17 7.62
N HIS A 945 -28.50 -15.28 7.03
CA HIS A 945 -27.25 -15.35 7.79
C HIS A 945 -26.80 -13.95 8.23
N MET A 946 -26.98 -13.64 9.51
CA MET A 946 -26.33 -12.49 10.16
C MET A 946 -25.03 -12.96 10.81
N PHE A 947 -23.89 -12.49 10.33
CA PHE A 947 -22.57 -12.87 10.83
C PHE A 947 -22.15 -12.03 12.04
N ASN A 948 -21.66 -12.69 13.08
CA ASN A 948 -20.83 -12.11 14.15
C ASN A 948 -19.88 -13.21 14.64
N GLU A 949 -18.58 -12.97 14.52
CA GLU A 949 -17.57 -14.04 14.33
C GLU A 949 -17.21 -14.83 15.61
N ASN A 950 -17.77 -14.46 16.76
CA ASN A 950 -17.45 -15.07 18.06
C ASN A 950 -18.59 -15.89 18.71
N ARG A 951 -19.73 -16.15 18.02
CA ARG A 951 -20.85 -16.92 18.60
C ARG A 951 -21.52 -17.86 17.58
N MET A 952 -20.99 -19.08 17.42
CA MET A 952 -21.65 -20.14 16.64
C MET A 952 -22.68 -20.93 17.46
N VAL A 953 -23.95 -20.88 17.05
CA VAL A 953 -25.00 -21.84 17.45
C VAL A 953 -25.60 -22.44 16.19
N ALA A 954 -25.21 -23.66 15.84
CA ALA A 954 -25.65 -24.33 14.61
C ALA A 954 -27.00 -25.05 14.82
N LEU A 955 -28.11 -24.40 14.43
CA LEU A 955 -29.43 -25.03 14.40
C LEU A 955 -29.59 -25.91 13.15
N CYS A 956 -29.21 -27.19 13.27
CA CYS A 956 -29.43 -28.19 12.22
C CYS A 956 -30.87 -28.73 12.25
N SER A 957 -31.65 -28.48 11.19
CA SER A 957 -32.94 -29.13 10.97
C SER A 957 -32.76 -30.55 10.41
N ILE A 958 -32.73 -31.54 11.30
CA ILE A 958 -32.55 -32.95 10.89
C ILE A 958 -33.81 -33.46 10.19
N GLY A 959 -33.76 -33.48 8.85
CA GLY A 959 -34.69 -34.26 8.02
C GLY A 959 -34.45 -35.76 8.26
N GLY A 960 -35.45 -36.46 8.79
CA GLY A 960 -35.29 -37.82 9.28
C GLY A 960 -35.01 -38.85 8.18
N TYR A 961 -33.83 -39.48 8.24
CA TYR A 961 -33.51 -40.72 7.51
C TYR A 961 -32.91 -41.76 8.46
N THR A 962 -33.44 -42.99 8.42
CA THR A 962 -33.05 -44.08 9.33
C THR A 962 -32.07 -45.05 8.64
N ALA A 963 -30.77 -44.92 8.91
CA ALA A 963 -29.76 -45.92 8.53
C ALA A 963 -28.60 -45.93 9.56
N PRO A 964 -28.16 -47.09 10.07
CA PRO A 964 -27.09 -47.17 11.06
C PRO A 964 -25.70 -47.22 10.41
N GLY A 965 -25.14 -46.05 10.09
CA GLY A 965 -23.73 -45.87 9.71
C GLY A 965 -22.90 -45.30 10.87
N ARG A 966 -21.62 -45.71 10.97
CA ARG A 966 -20.63 -45.07 11.86
C ARG A 966 -19.61 -44.31 11.00
N ASP A 967 -19.76 -43.01 10.89
CA ASP A 967 -18.73 -42.11 10.36
C ASP A 967 -18.17 -41.24 11.48
N LEU A 968 -16.84 -41.15 11.55
CA LEU A 968 -16.11 -40.42 12.59
C LEU A 968 -15.65 -39.07 12.02
N TRP A 969 -16.19 -37.97 12.54
CA TRP A 969 -15.86 -36.62 12.08
C TRP A 969 -15.06 -35.87 13.14
N THR A 970 -13.88 -35.37 12.75
CA THR A 970 -13.00 -34.53 13.58
C THR A 970 -13.14 -33.07 13.17
N THR A 971 -13.51 -32.19 14.10
CA THR A 971 -13.47 -30.73 13.90
C THR A 971 -12.02 -30.22 13.98
N LYS A 972 -11.67 -29.21 13.17
CA LYS A 972 -10.27 -28.78 12.96
C LYS A 972 -9.74 -27.78 14.00
N ASP A 973 -10.54 -27.42 15.01
CA ASP A 973 -10.22 -26.38 15.99
C ASP A 973 -10.27 -26.93 17.41
N GLY A 974 -9.12 -26.94 18.09
CA GLY A 974 -9.01 -27.32 19.49
C GLY A 974 -9.23 -26.12 20.41
N GLY A 975 -10.33 -26.10 21.15
CA GLY A 975 -10.58 -25.02 22.13
C GLY A 975 -11.98 -24.99 22.75
N ALA A 976 -13.00 -25.48 22.03
CA ALA A 976 -14.39 -25.47 22.51
C ALA A 976 -14.85 -26.84 23.03
N THR A 977 -15.15 -26.94 24.33
CA THR A 977 -15.93 -28.06 24.89
C THR A 977 -17.41 -27.90 24.53
N ALA A 978 -17.75 -28.22 23.28
CA ALA A 978 -19.11 -28.21 22.79
C ALA A 978 -19.96 -29.28 23.50
N TRP A 979 -20.80 -28.86 24.45
CA TRP A 979 -21.80 -29.72 25.08
C TRP A 979 -22.83 -30.16 24.03
N THR A 980 -22.56 -31.29 23.38
CA THR A 980 -23.46 -31.89 22.39
C THR A 980 -24.65 -32.51 23.14
N LEU A 981 -25.64 -31.67 23.45
CA LEU A 981 -26.85 -32.09 24.13
C LEU A 981 -27.62 -33.04 23.21
N TYR A 982 -27.54 -34.35 23.47
CA TYR A 982 -28.45 -35.34 22.89
C TYR A 982 -29.76 -35.32 23.71
N PRO A 983 -30.89 -34.79 23.20
CA PRO A 983 -32.18 -34.88 23.87
C PRO A 983 -32.79 -36.28 23.74
N ALA A 984 -32.05 -37.32 24.13
CA ALA A 984 -32.52 -38.70 24.26
C ALA A 984 -33.37 -38.89 25.54
N LEU A 985 -34.21 -37.90 25.87
CA LEU A 985 -35.05 -37.87 27.06
C LEU A 985 -36.43 -38.45 26.75
N ALA A 986 -36.64 -39.69 27.18
CA ALA A 986 -37.92 -40.38 27.07
C ALA A 986 -38.96 -39.83 28.05
N LEU A 987 -39.57 -38.69 27.71
CA LEU A 987 -40.69 -38.09 28.44
C LEU A 987 -41.93 -38.99 28.41
N ALA A 988 -42.07 -39.83 29.45
CA ALA A 988 -43.30 -40.52 29.85
C ALA A 988 -44.09 -41.20 28.70
N GLY A 989 -43.39 -41.80 27.73
CA GLY A 989 -44.00 -42.54 26.63
C GLY A 989 -44.65 -41.70 25.52
N ARG A 990 -44.30 -40.41 25.39
CA ARG A 990 -44.71 -39.57 24.24
C ARG A 990 -43.53 -39.30 23.31
N SER A 991 -43.80 -39.38 22.01
CA SER A 991 -42.85 -39.13 20.93
C SER A 991 -43.14 -37.78 20.26
N ALA A 992 -42.11 -37.18 19.66
CA ALA A 992 -42.09 -35.85 19.03
C ALA A 992 -42.33 -34.67 20.02
N VAL A 993 -41.25 -33.95 20.30
CA VAL A 993 -41.26 -32.61 20.90
C VAL A 993 -40.81 -31.63 19.82
N LYS A 994 -41.59 -30.57 19.60
CA LYS A 994 -41.22 -29.47 18.71
C LYS A 994 -40.72 -28.31 19.57
N VAL A 995 -39.43 -28.01 19.49
CA VAL A 995 -38.88 -26.77 20.04
C VAL A 995 -39.32 -25.64 19.12
N VAL A 996 -39.99 -24.62 19.67
CA VAL A 996 -40.59 -23.54 18.87
C VAL A 996 -39.71 -22.29 18.90
N SER A 997 -39.08 -21.99 20.03
CA SER A 997 -38.14 -20.86 20.15
C SER A 997 -37.15 -21.07 21.30
N VAL A 998 -35.97 -20.46 21.16
CA VAL A 998 -34.96 -20.31 22.21
C VAL A 998 -34.58 -18.84 22.25
N PHE A 999 -34.52 -18.25 23.44
CA PHE A 999 -34.17 -16.84 23.62
C PHE A 999 -33.01 -16.70 24.61
N MET A 1000 -32.08 -15.79 24.31
CA MET A 1000 -31.11 -15.28 25.29
C MET A 1000 -31.60 -13.93 25.79
N VAL A 1001 -31.56 -13.72 27.11
CA VAL A 1001 -31.88 -12.43 27.73
C VAL A 1001 -30.59 -11.60 27.81
N PRO A 1002 -30.53 -10.36 27.31
CA PRO A 1002 -29.35 -9.53 27.45
C PRO A 1002 -29.22 -9.03 28.90
N GLY A 1003 -28.43 -9.70 29.74
CA GLY A 1003 -28.19 -9.28 31.13
C GLY A 1003 -27.35 -10.23 31.97
N ASP A 1004 -27.57 -11.54 31.84
CA ASP A 1004 -26.79 -12.60 32.49
C ASP A 1004 -26.24 -13.55 31.41
N ASP A 1005 -24.93 -13.82 31.42
CA ASP A 1005 -24.27 -14.63 30.37
C ASP A 1005 -24.53 -16.15 30.50
N ASP A 1006 -25.00 -16.62 31.67
CA ASP A 1006 -25.08 -18.06 32.02
C ASP A 1006 -26.50 -18.68 31.97
N THR A 1007 -27.55 -17.90 31.67
CA THR A 1007 -28.95 -18.39 31.73
C THR A 1007 -29.64 -18.46 30.36
N PHE A 1008 -29.98 -19.67 29.91
CA PHE A 1008 -30.71 -19.91 28.66
C PHE A 1008 -32.17 -20.31 28.92
N TRP A 1009 -33.10 -19.79 28.12
CA TRP A 1009 -34.53 -20.10 28.20
C TRP A 1009 -35.02 -20.89 26.98
N VAL A 1010 -35.63 -22.05 27.23
CA VAL A 1010 -36.17 -22.95 26.18
C VAL A 1010 -37.68 -23.06 26.31
N PHE A 1011 -38.39 -22.81 25.21
CA PHE A 1011 -39.84 -22.92 25.11
C PHE A 1011 -40.24 -23.95 24.05
N GLY A 1012 -41.15 -24.84 24.42
CA GLY A 1012 -41.65 -25.89 23.53
C GLY A 1012 -43.12 -26.23 23.79
N HIS A 1013 -43.72 -26.87 22.80
CA HIS A 1013 -45.11 -27.31 22.84
C HIS A 1013 -45.21 -28.76 22.38
N ALA A 1014 -45.90 -29.60 23.16
CA ALA A 1014 -46.12 -30.99 22.77
C ALA A 1014 -47.21 -31.08 21.69
N GLU A 1015 -46.92 -31.71 20.54
CA GLU A 1015 -47.88 -31.84 19.43
C GLU A 1015 -49.14 -32.68 19.80
N SER A 1016 -49.13 -33.37 20.94
CA SER A 1016 -50.31 -33.99 21.53
C SER A 1016 -50.45 -33.66 23.03
N GLY A 1017 -51.41 -32.80 23.36
CA GLY A 1017 -51.86 -32.57 24.75
C GLY A 1017 -52.03 -31.12 25.20
N GLY A 1018 -51.63 -30.13 24.40
CA GLY A 1018 -51.79 -28.70 24.76
C GLY A 1018 -50.88 -28.23 25.90
N ALA A 1019 -49.86 -29.03 26.26
CA ALA A 1019 -48.90 -28.69 27.30
C ALA A 1019 -47.76 -27.85 26.72
N ALA A 1020 -47.74 -26.58 27.12
CA ALA A 1020 -46.57 -25.72 27.02
C ALA A 1020 -45.67 -25.92 28.25
N PHE A 1021 -44.36 -25.85 28.05
CA PHE A 1021 -43.38 -25.91 29.12
C PHE A 1021 -42.31 -24.83 28.92
N CYS A 1022 -41.78 -24.33 30.02
CA CYS A 1022 -40.56 -23.53 30.04
C CYS A 1022 -39.49 -24.25 30.87
N GLY A 1023 -38.24 -24.14 30.43
CA GLY A 1023 -37.08 -24.58 31.19
C GLY A 1023 -35.99 -23.53 31.13
N TYR A 1024 -35.30 -23.35 32.24
CA TYR A 1024 -34.11 -22.50 32.33
C TYR A 1024 -32.92 -23.29 32.87
N THR A 1025 -31.72 -22.87 32.48
CA THR A 1025 -30.44 -23.49 32.87
C THR A 1025 -29.73 -22.64 33.90
N THR A 1026 -29.12 -23.27 34.90
CA THR A 1026 -28.03 -22.69 35.70
C THR A 1026 -26.91 -23.73 35.84
N ASP A 1027 -25.77 -23.36 36.42
CA ASP A 1027 -24.63 -24.26 36.71
C ASP A 1027 -25.00 -25.57 37.42
N PHE A 1028 -26.15 -25.60 38.11
CA PHE A 1028 -26.63 -26.75 38.88
C PHE A 1028 -27.67 -27.61 38.15
N GLY A 1029 -28.02 -27.28 36.91
CA GLY A 1029 -28.85 -28.12 36.02
C GLY A 1029 -30.03 -27.40 35.36
N ILE A 1030 -30.82 -28.17 34.61
CA ILE A 1030 -32.03 -27.68 33.94
C ILE A 1030 -33.25 -27.91 34.84
N THR A 1031 -33.95 -26.83 35.20
CA THR A 1031 -35.23 -26.92 35.91
C THR A 1031 -36.38 -26.72 34.93
N TRP A 1032 -37.38 -27.61 34.96
CA TRP A 1032 -38.53 -27.61 34.06
C TRP A 1032 -39.83 -27.27 34.80
N HIS A 1033 -40.63 -26.39 34.21
CA HIS A 1033 -41.96 -26.04 34.72
C HIS A 1033 -43.04 -26.33 33.67
N ASP A 1034 -44.07 -27.07 34.09
CA ASP A 1034 -45.29 -27.27 33.34
C ASP A 1034 -46.21 -26.04 33.54
N VAL A 1035 -46.47 -25.30 32.47
CA VAL A 1035 -47.33 -24.10 32.47
C VAL A 1035 -48.71 -24.37 31.86
N SER A 1036 -49.09 -25.64 31.67
CA SER A 1036 -50.36 -26.05 31.06
C SER A 1036 -51.59 -25.90 31.97
N ASN A 1037 -51.40 -25.62 33.27
CA ASN A 1037 -52.50 -25.51 34.24
C ASN A 1037 -52.70 -24.05 34.74
N PRO A 1038 -53.62 -23.27 34.14
CA PRO A 1038 -53.85 -21.87 34.51
C PRO A 1038 -54.61 -21.69 35.85
N SER A 1039 -54.89 -22.74 36.61
CA SER A 1039 -55.71 -22.67 37.83
C SER A 1039 -54.95 -22.44 39.15
N GLY A 1040 -53.62 -22.22 39.11
CA GLY A 1040 -52.81 -22.08 40.33
C GLY A 1040 -51.52 -21.24 40.24
N SER A 1041 -51.29 -20.49 39.17
CA SER A 1041 -49.98 -19.92 38.81
C SER A 1041 -49.80 -18.41 39.04
N SER A 1042 -50.53 -17.79 39.98
CA SER A 1042 -50.46 -16.33 40.23
C SER A 1042 -49.14 -15.82 40.81
N ASN A 1043 -48.19 -16.70 41.16
CA ASN A 1043 -46.99 -16.38 41.95
C ASN A 1043 -45.67 -16.94 41.35
N ILE A 1044 -45.64 -17.39 40.09
CA ILE A 1044 -44.43 -18.04 39.54
C ILE A 1044 -43.27 -17.04 39.32
N PHE A 1045 -43.55 -15.81 38.90
CA PHE A 1045 -42.51 -14.78 38.69
C PHE A 1045 -41.93 -14.24 40.00
N ASP A 1046 -42.77 -13.97 41.01
CA ASP A 1046 -42.35 -13.51 42.35
C ASP A 1046 -41.36 -14.48 43.05
N ALA A 1047 -41.45 -15.78 42.75
CA ALA A 1047 -40.59 -16.81 43.34
C ALA A 1047 -39.18 -16.87 42.71
N ALA A 1048 -39.00 -16.32 41.50
CA ALA A 1048 -37.74 -16.39 40.75
C ALA A 1048 -36.91 -15.09 40.83
N LEU A 1049 -37.56 -13.93 40.99
CA LEU A 1049 -36.90 -12.61 40.94
C LEU A 1049 -37.32 -11.71 42.13
N PRO A 1050 -36.77 -11.92 43.34
CA PRO A 1050 -37.08 -11.12 44.52
C PRO A 1050 -36.45 -9.72 44.44
N GLY A 1051 -37.09 -8.80 43.69
CA GLY A 1051 -36.63 -7.40 43.60
C GLY A 1051 -37.41 -6.48 42.64
N LEU A 1052 -38.19 -7.01 41.69
CA LEU A 1052 -38.93 -6.21 40.72
C LEU A 1052 -40.39 -6.01 41.15
N SER A 1053 -40.84 -4.75 41.20
CA SER A 1053 -42.24 -4.40 41.48
C SER A 1053 -43.09 -4.43 40.21
N ASN A 1054 -44.40 -4.72 40.36
CA ASN A 1054 -45.41 -4.86 39.29
C ASN A 1054 -45.76 -3.56 38.51
N ALA A 1055 -44.77 -2.76 38.10
CA ALA A 1055 -44.94 -1.54 37.31
C ALA A 1055 -44.40 -1.65 35.88
N ASP A 1056 -43.40 -2.52 35.64
CA ASP A 1056 -42.56 -2.47 34.42
C ASP A 1056 -42.82 -3.62 33.42
N CYS A 1057 -43.94 -4.34 33.53
CA CYS A 1057 -44.29 -5.44 32.62
C CYS A 1057 -45.81 -5.56 32.39
N ASP A 1058 -46.36 -4.77 31.47
CA ASP A 1058 -47.76 -4.84 31.05
C ASP A 1058 -47.89 -5.39 29.61
N VAL A 1059 -47.67 -6.70 29.46
CA VAL A 1059 -47.71 -7.42 28.17
C VAL A 1059 -49.12 -8.03 27.96
N ALA A 1060 -50.16 -7.20 28.11
CA ALA A 1060 -51.55 -7.66 28.24
C ALA A 1060 -52.50 -7.32 27.06
N THR A 1061 -52.03 -6.65 25.99
CA THR A 1061 -52.77 -6.51 24.71
C THR A 1061 -51.81 -6.41 23.53
N GLY A 1062 -51.97 -7.22 22.47
CA GLY A 1062 -51.20 -6.98 21.24
C GLY A 1062 -51.07 -8.06 20.15
N PHE A 1063 -51.54 -9.30 20.33
CA PHE A 1063 -51.44 -10.34 19.27
C PHE A 1063 -52.65 -11.27 19.18
N PRO A 1064 -53.69 -10.82 18.46
CA PRO A 1064 -54.38 -11.65 17.47
C PRO A 1064 -54.30 -11.04 16.06
N ASP A 1065 -54.85 -11.75 15.07
CA ASP A 1065 -55.14 -11.27 13.71
C ASP A 1065 -53.96 -10.86 12.81
N TYR A 1066 -53.04 -11.80 12.53
CA TYR A 1066 -52.21 -11.74 11.30
C TYR A 1066 -51.83 -13.15 10.78
N TYR A 1067 -52.81 -13.92 10.32
CA TYR A 1067 -52.59 -15.21 9.63
C TYR A 1067 -53.75 -15.61 8.68
N GLU A 1068 -54.15 -14.71 7.76
CA GLU A 1068 -55.09 -15.10 6.69
C GLU A 1068 -54.94 -14.29 5.37
N THR A 1069 -53.76 -14.33 4.74
CA THR A 1069 -53.58 -14.35 3.27
C THR A 1069 -52.18 -14.78 2.87
#